data_AF-A0A1S7S0S5-F1
#
_entry.id   AF-A0A1S7S0S5-F1
#
_cell.length_a   1.000
_cell.length_b   1.000
_cell.length_c   1.000
_cell.angle_alpha   90.00
_cell.angle_beta   90.00
_cell.angle_gamma   90.00
#
_symmetry.space_group_name_H-M   'P 1'
#
loop_
_entity.id
_entity.type
_entity.pdbx_description
1 polymer ?
#
loop_
_entity_poly.entity_id
_entity_poly.type
_entity_poly.pdbx_seq_one_letter_code
_entity_poly.pdbx_strand_id
1 'polypeptide(L)'
;MTSIISSLNVNQIRYLSTEAVAAWTTDDVASLSTTQIKALSSAQIAALDVEDVKVLNSQQLSAISQVAIVGLTLDQLNILDQYAIKSLNSSQVSALTTTQLQALTTDQAEALTSSQVRALSATQIAALSAEDIATFSTADMAAITNRAVPGLSTEVIAGLTPDQIAALSTSAVASLTTDQIAVLSPDQAEALTPAQVRVLSSMQLAALGTDDIATFSTADIAAITVKAMPGLSTEAIAEFTPDRIAALNASAIAGLTIDQIESLSTAQIAALTTAQIAALKTTHIAALSTSQVEALSPAQVRSLSAAQFVALSAEDIATFSTADIAEITAKAMPRLGTETIGALTRDQVAALTTAQMNALGVAQFQALSAAQIEALSTAQIAALNTGVIANLIADQIEAFSTQQVEALSSAQVKLLNSVQLAALSAEDIATFSTADIAAITSKAMAGLSTDAIAALTTAQIAALTTSAIAGLTADQVEALSTGQVEALSPTQVKSLSSTQIAALSIEDLATFSTADIAAITNRAMPGLNTDVIAALTTAQIGALSTSAITGLTSDQIEALSGNQVSLLSAAQIKALSAAQVAALGNDVTALSTNQTAMLSAASVKGLTTDQIAALSIDQFSALTTVQIGALSSGQIAALSTDNIASLSVAQLAAMSTSGIVGLSSSQIAALSTDQVSRLSTKQMGRLSAAQVATLGTDDIAALSTAQIASLSAAGIAGLSSQQLATLSTSQAEALTSAQIVNLGSTQIAQLGTDDLAKFTTKDIAAISSSAISGLSAETIASLTTAQIAALNMQSIAALSTVQIAALSIAQVEALTTAQVSALSSKQIAALSADDIATFSTKDIAAISPNAVAGLSTETMASLTTAQIAALSTAGIGALSTGQVAALSTAQVEALTSAQVGALSSTQVAALGADDIATFSTRDIAALSSNAVPGLSTQTIASLTTAQIAALSTAGIGALSTGQVAALTGDQVDVLTNTQIAALTSKQVAALSVADIASLSAAQIAALSTGGITGLTTDQIAALDTTQVEALTDIQVGALSSKQIAVLSTDDIATFSTKDIAAISSNAIPGLSAETVASMTTAQIAALSTAGIGGLNTGQVAVLTSDQVDALISTQVGALTSKQVAALSVASIASLSATQTSRAQHRGV
;
A
#
# COMPACT_ATOMS: atom_id res chain seq x y z
N MET A 1 -101.61 49.00 15.48
CA MET A 1 -100.84 47.80 15.91
C MET A 1 -101.29 47.52 17.33
N THR A 2 -101.74 46.31 17.66
CA THR A 2 -102.15 45.95 19.04
C THR A 2 -101.07 46.39 20.03
N SER A 3 -101.47 47.05 21.13
CA SER A 3 -100.53 47.53 22.14
C SER A 3 -99.75 46.35 22.64
N ILE A 4 -98.47 46.48 22.42
CA ILE A 4 -97.56 45.42 22.66
C ILE A 4 -97.11 45.42 24.13
N ILE A 5 -97.44 46.41 25.01
CA ILE A 5 -96.92 46.59 26.40
C ILE A 5 -97.12 45.36 27.30
N SER A 6 -98.33 44.80 27.36
CA SER A 6 -98.59 43.56 28.10
C SER A 6 -98.14 42.29 27.36
N SER A 7 -97.96 42.37 26.03
CA SER A 7 -97.30 41.32 25.25
C SER A 7 -95.78 41.45 25.24
N LEU A 8 -95.23 42.53 25.84
CA LEU A 8 -93.82 42.78 25.85
C LEU A 8 -93.22 41.70 26.71
N ASN A 9 -92.43 40.88 26.06
CA ASN A 9 -91.54 40.04 26.83
C ASN A 9 -90.58 40.95 27.61
N VAL A 10 -89.97 40.38 28.64
CA VAL A 10 -89.05 41.08 29.54
C VAL A 10 -87.96 41.86 28.79
N ASN A 11 -87.50 41.39 27.62
CA ASN A 11 -86.48 42.12 26.85
C ASN A 11 -87.05 43.40 26.24
N GLN A 12 -88.29 43.37 25.79
CA GLN A 12 -88.93 44.56 25.26
C GLN A 12 -89.13 45.62 26.36
N ILE A 13 -89.54 45.26 27.58
CA ILE A 13 -89.62 46.23 28.70
C ILE A 13 -88.26 46.84 29.03
N ARG A 14 -87.20 46.03 28.99
CA ARG A 14 -85.82 46.50 29.25
C ARG A 14 -85.33 47.53 28.25
N TYR A 15 -85.78 47.49 26.99
CA TYR A 15 -85.35 48.43 25.94
C TYR A 15 -86.26 49.66 25.81
N LEU A 16 -87.27 49.82 26.67
CA LEU A 16 -88.09 51.03 26.69
C LEU A 16 -87.30 52.21 27.26
N SER A 17 -87.45 53.38 26.63
CA SER A 17 -87.01 54.63 27.23
C SER A 17 -87.83 54.92 28.49
N THR A 18 -87.24 55.67 29.42
CA THR A 18 -87.93 56.19 30.61
C THR A 18 -89.10 57.09 30.23
N GLU A 19 -89.00 57.83 29.13
CA GLU A 19 -90.13 58.59 28.57
C GLU A 19 -91.27 57.67 28.08
N ALA A 20 -90.95 56.46 27.59
CA ALA A 20 -91.97 55.49 27.24
C ALA A 20 -92.63 54.85 28.48
N VAL A 21 -91.91 54.73 29.61
CA VAL A 21 -92.48 54.30 30.90
C VAL A 21 -93.24 55.41 31.61
N ALA A 22 -92.78 56.66 31.53
CA ALA A 22 -93.51 57.82 32.06
C ALA A 22 -94.81 58.10 31.28
N ALA A 23 -94.87 57.71 30.01
CA ALA A 23 -96.09 57.78 29.20
C ALA A 23 -97.03 56.59 29.42
N TRP A 24 -96.65 55.59 30.24
CA TRP A 24 -97.58 54.57 30.71
C TRP A 24 -98.61 55.20 31.64
N THR A 25 -99.83 54.73 31.55
CA THR A 25 -100.87 55.09 32.52
C THR A 25 -100.71 54.26 33.79
N THR A 26 -101.26 54.70 34.92
CA THR A 26 -101.31 53.90 36.16
C THR A 26 -101.89 52.50 35.92
N ASP A 27 -102.85 52.39 34.98
CA ASP A 27 -103.43 51.11 34.59
C ASP A 27 -102.43 50.22 33.83
N ASP A 28 -101.57 50.81 33.01
CA ASP A 28 -100.47 50.07 32.37
C ASP A 28 -99.51 49.54 33.44
N VAL A 29 -99.14 50.34 34.45
CA VAL A 29 -98.23 49.96 35.56
C VAL A 29 -98.85 48.92 36.49
N ALA A 30 -100.15 49.06 36.78
CA ALA A 30 -100.89 48.09 37.57
C ALA A 30 -101.10 46.77 36.82
N SER A 31 -101.19 46.81 35.49
CA SER A 31 -101.28 45.60 34.65
C SER A 31 -99.96 44.84 34.52
N LEU A 32 -98.85 45.43 34.99
CA LEU A 32 -97.56 44.77 35.01
C LEU A 32 -97.58 43.62 36.01
N SER A 33 -97.32 42.42 35.50
CA SER A 33 -96.93 41.30 36.34
C SER A 33 -95.66 41.67 37.13
N THR A 34 -95.44 40.98 38.25
CA THR A 34 -94.18 41.07 39.01
C THR A 34 -92.95 40.80 38.12
N THR A 35 -93.10 40.05 37.03
CA THR A 35 -92.04 39.79 36.04
C THR A 35 -91.72 41.03 35.21
N GLN A 36 -92.73 41.83 34.90
CA GLN A 36 -92.60 43.10 34.20
C GLN A 36 -92.11 44.22 35.15
N ILE A 37 -92.61 44.29 36.40
CA ILE A 37 -92.08 45.23 37.42
C ILE A 37 -90.60 44.96 37.70
N LYS A 38 -90.24 43.69 37.81
CA LYS A 38 -88.84 43.27 37.95
C LYS A 38 -87.98 43.65 36.74
N ALA A 39 -88.59 43.87 35.58
CA ALA A 39 -87.89 44.32 34.37
C ALA A 39 -87.68 45.84 34.30
N LEU A 40 -88.31 46.62 35.20
CA LEU A 40 -88.12 48.07 35.28
C LEU A 40 -86.75 48.42 35.85
N SER A 41 -86.14 49.43 35.24
CA SER A 41 -84.93 50.12 35.73
C SER A 41 -85.27 51.12 36.84
N SER A 42 -84.27 51.58 37.59
CA SER A 42 -84.42 52.65 38.59
C SER A 42 -85.00 53.93 38.02
N ALA A 43 -84.57 54.33 36.83
CA ALA A 43 -85.10 55.52 36.18
C ALA A 43 -86.55 55.30 35.71
N GLN A 44 -86.93 54.05 35.43
CA GLN A 44 -88.32 53.68 35.13
C GLN A 44 -89.19 53.63 36.40
N ILE A 45 -88.67 53.15 37.55
CA ILE A 45 -89.36 53.24 38.86
C ILE A 45 -89.48 54.68 39.34
N ALA A 46 -88.44 55.50 39.16
CA ALA A 46 -88.45 56.92 39.48
C ALA A 46 -89.38 57.73 38.56
N ALA A 47 -89.61 57.26 37.33
CA ALA A 47 -90.54 57.87 36.38
C ALA A 47 -92.02 57.50 36.66
N LEU A 48 -92.28 56.55 37.57
CA LEU A 48 -93.62 56.30 38.11
C LEU A 48 -94.03 57.48 39.01
N ASP A 49 -95.29 57.88 38.95
CA ASP A 49 -95.81 58.88 39.89
C ASP A 49 -95.82 58.30 41.32
N VAL A 50 -95.80 59.16 42.34
CA VAL A 50 -95.90 58.78 43.75
C VAL A 50 -97.15 57.93 44.01
N GLU A 51 -98.26 58.28 43.35
CA GLU A 51 -99.50 57.53 43.44
C GLU A 51 -99.42 56.17 42.71
N ASP A 52 -98.58 56.03 41.68
CA ASP A 52 -98.36 54.75 41.00
C ASP A 52 -97.60 53.76 41.89
N VAL A 53 -96.57 54.22 42.60
CA VAL A 53 -95.82 53.40 43.57
C VAL A 53 -96.73 52.98 44.72
N LYS A 54 -97.63 53.87 45.13
CA LYS A 54 -98.57 53.63 46.22
C LYS A 54 -99.62 52.58 45.88
N VAL A 55 -100.02 52.45 44.61
CA VAL A 55 -100.95 51.38 44.20
C VAL A 55 -100.27 50.03 43.99
N LEU A 56 -98.94 49.94 44.16
CA LEU A 56 -98.23 48.66 44.20
C LEU A 56 -98.53 47.91 45.50
N ASN A 57 -99.06 46.70 45.38
CA ASN A 57 -99.25 45.83 46.55
C ASN A 57 -97.91 45.26 47.07
N SER A 58 -97.89 44.60 48.24
CA SER A 58 -96.65 44.07 48.83
C SER A 58 -95.89 43.09 47.92
N GLN A 59 -96.56 42.37 47.02
CA GLN A 59 -95.90 41.51 46.02
C GLN A 59 -95.26 42.33 44.91
N GLN A 60 -95.88 43.44 44.52
CA GLN A 60 -95.33 44.37 43.55
C GLN A 60 -94.20 45.21 44.16
N LEU A 61 -94.36 45.73 45.38
CA LEU A 61 -93.32 46.42 46.15
C LEU A 61 -92.12 45.50 46.35
N SER A 62 -92.30 44.27 46.82
CA SER A 62 -91.22 43.28 46.91
C SER A 62 -90.69 42.79 45.56
N ALA A 63 -91.46 42.96 44.46
CA ALA A 63 -91.01 42.70 43.09
C ALA A 63 -90.24 43.87 42.46
N ILE A 64 -90.28 45.07 43.06
CA ILE A 64 -89.37 46.15 42.68
C ILE A 64 -87.96 45.62 42.85
N SER A 65 -87.25 45.56 41.75
CA SER A 65 -85.90 45.03 41.74
C SER A 65 -85.01 45.85 42.66
N GLN A 66 -83.97 45.22 43.21
CA GLN A 66 -82.94 45.90 43.99
C GLN A 66 -82.35 47.11 43.25
N VAL A 67 -82.20 47.01 41.93
CA VAL A 67 -81.69 48.11 41.11
C VAL A 67 -82.69 49.24 41.05
N ALA A 68 -83.98 48.92 41.12
CA ALA A 68 -85.04 49.87 40.85
C ALA A 68 -85.63 50.53 42.11
N ILE A 69 -85.51 49.89 43.29
CA ILE A 69 -86.00 50.42 44.58
C ILE A 69 -85.31 51.74 44.96
N VAL A 70 -84.07 51.95 44.49
CA VAL A 70 -83.33 53.20 44.70
C VAL A 70 -83.94 54.37 43.92
N GLY A 71 -84.76 54.07 42.91
CA GLY A 71 -85.57 55.06 42.20
C GLY A 71 -86.70 55.65 43.04
N LEU A 72 -87.04 55.04 44.20
CA LEU A 72 -88.01 55.61 45.12
C LEU A 72 -87.53 56.97 45.63
N THR A 73 -88.34 58.01 45.48
CA THR A 73 -88.05 59.32 46.07
C THR A 73 -88.22 59.27 47.59
N LEU A 74 -87.60 60.21 48.34
CA LEU A 74 -87.78 60.29 49.80
C LEU A 74 -89.25 60.44 50.17
N ASP A 75 -89.99 61.20 49.37
CA ASP A 75 -91.43 61.34 49.55
C ASP A 75 -92.15 60.01 49.34
N GLN A 76 -91.82 59.24 48.29
CA GLN A 76 -92.36 57.89 48.06
C GLN A 76 -92.01 56.90 49.19
N LEU A 77 -90.83 57.03 49.81
CA LEU A 77 -90.41 56.19 50.94
C LEU A 77 -91.13 56.58 52.24
N ASN A 78 -91.32 57.88 52.47
CA ASN A 78 -91.94 58.41 53.68
C ASN A 78 -93.44 58.11 53.76
N ILE A 79 -94.11 57.88 52.63
CA ILE A 79 -95.51 57.40 52.68
C ILE A 79 -95.63 55.92 53.05
N LEU A 80 -94.52 55.16 53.16
CA LEU A 80 -94.52 53.76 53.58
C LEU A 80 -94.54 53.64 55.11
N ASP A 81 -95.50 52.88 55.65
CA ASP A 81 -95.57 52.58 57.09
C ASP A 81 -94.58 51.47 57.53
N GLN A 82 -94.51 51.17 58.83
CA GLN A 82 -93.63 50.11 59.38
C GLN A 82 -93.90 48.71 58.79
N TYR A 83 -95.13 48.44 58.32
CA TYR A 83 -95.47 47.16 57.71
C TYR A 83 -94.96 47.12 56.27
N ALA A 84 -95.02 48.25 55.56
CA ALA A 84 -94.39 48.43 54.28
C ALA A 84 -92.86 48.32 54.38
N ILE A 85 -92.21 48.96 55.37
CA ILE A 85 -90.77 48.82 55.63
C ILE A 85 -90.40 47.36 55.98
N LYS A 86 -91.21 46.66 56.77
CA LYS A 86 -91.03 45.21 57.02
C LYS A 86 -91.29 44.35 55.79
N SER A 87 -92.17 44.78 54.88
CA SER A 87 -92.45 44.09 53.62
C SER A 87 -91.34 44.25 52.59
N LEU A 88 -90.50 45.29 52.74
CA LEU A 88 -89.27 45.41 51.98
C LEU A 88 -88.34 44.25 52.35
N ASN A 89 -87.93 43.50 51.35
CA ASN A 89 -86.96 42.45 51.57
C ASN A 89 -85.56 43.05 51.87
N SER A 90 -84.65 42.22 52.39
CA SER A 90 -83.28 42.63 52.70
C SER A 90 -82.53 43.25 51.52
N SER A 91 -82.81 42.80 50.28
CA SER A 91 -82.19 43.37 49.07
C SER A 91 -82.70 44.80 48.80
N GLN A 92 -83.93 45.10 49.21
CA GLN A 92 -84.50 46.42 49.08
C GLN A 92 -83.97 47.38 50.13
N VAL A 93 -83.95 46.96 51.40
CA VAL A 93 -83.40 47.78 52.49
C VAL A 93 -81.91 48.06 52.25
N SER A 94 -81.14 47.06 51.82
CA SER A 94 -79.72 47.25 51.48
C SER A 94 -79.48 48.19 50.29
N ALA A 95 -80.46 48.38 49.42
CA ALA A 95 -80.38 49.29 48.29
C ALA A 95 -80.85 50.72 48.63
N LEU A 96 -81.53 50.92 49.77
CA LEU A 96 -81.85 52.27 50.24
C LEU A 96 -80.56 53.07 50.43
N THR A 97 -80.55 54.30 49.94
CA THR A 97 -79.47 55.24 50.18
C THR A 97 -79.33 55.55 51.67
N THR A 98 -78.15 56.01 52.10
CA THR A 98 -77.93 56.44 53.49
C THR A 98 -78.88 57.57 53.89
N THR A 99 -79.22 58.46 52.96
CA THR A 99 -80.22 59.51 53.17
C THR A 99 -81.62 58.94 53.37
N GLN A 100 -81.98 57.87 52.63
CA GLN A 100 -83.25 57.16 52.82
C GLN A 100 -83.32 56.42 54.17
N LEU A 101 -82.22 55.84 54.65
CA LEU A 101 -82.15 55.21 55.97
C LEU A 101 -82.12 56.22 57.11
N GLN A 102 -81.45 57.35 56.91
CA GLN A 102 -81.41 58.46 57.88
C GLN A 102 -82.76 59.17 58.00
N ALA A 103 -83.57 59.15 56.94
CA ALA A 103 -84.93 59.70 56.96
C ALA A 103 -85.94 58.79 57.67
N LEU A 104 -85.56 57.55 58.01
CA LEU A 104 -86.38 56.68 58.86
C LEU A 104 -86.47 57.25 60.28
N THR A 105 -87.60 57.06 60.94
CA THR A 105 -87.74 57.33 62.37
C THR A 105 -87.07 56.23 63.20
N THR A 106 -86.76 56.48 64.48
CA THR A 106 -86.22 55.45 65.39
C THR A 106 -87.11 54.21 65.44
N ASP A 107 -88.44 54.38 65.46
CA ASP A 107 -89.38 53.26 65.39
C ASP A 107 -89.27 52.47 64.08
N GLN A 108 -88.99 53.14 62.95
CA GLN A 108 -88.75 52.48 61.65
C GLN A 108 -87.37 51.79 61.59
N ALA A 109 -86.36 52.35 62.26
CA ALA A 109 -85.02 51.76 62.38
C ALA A 109 -85.00 50.55 63.32
N GLU A 110 -85.69 50.62 64.46
CA GLU A 110 -85.91 49.51 65.39
C GLU A 110 -86.81 48.44 64.75
N ALA A 111 -87.77 48.85 63.92
CA ALA A 111 -88.60 47.92 63.16
C ALA A 111 -87.82 47.11 62.11
N LEU A 112 -86.57 47.48 61.79
CA LEU A 112 -85.71 46.67 60.95
C LEU A 112 -85.46 45.33 61.62
N THR A 113 -85.87 44.27 60.95
CA THR A 113 -85.57 42.91 61.40
C THR A 113 -84.07 42.67 61.36
N SER A 114 -83.56 41.73 62.15
CA SER A 114 -82.14 41.33 62.10
C SER A 114 -81.71 40.90 60.68
N SER A 115 -82.64 40.46 59.81
CA SER A 115 -82.35 40.20 58.39
C SER A 115 -82.15 41.45 57.54
N GLN A 116 -82.79 42.55 57.90
CA GLN A 116 -82.61 43.85 57.28
C GLN A 116 -81.36 44.55 57.85
N VAL A 117 -81.11 44.49 59.16
CA VAL A 117 -79.84 44.96 59.79
C VAL A 117 -78.64 44.26 59.17
N ARG A 118 -78.72 42.93 59.00
CA ARG A 118 -77.68 42.16 58.30
C ARG A 118 -77.44 42.61 56.86
N ALA A 119 -78.43 43.24 56.24
CA ALA A 119 -78.33 43.74 54.87
C ALA A 119 -77.69 45.14 54.79
N LEU A 120 -77.61 45.87 55.90
CA LEU A 120 -77.01 47.20 55.93
C LEU A 120 -75.48 47.13 55.75
N SER A 121 -74.94 48.08 54.99
CA SER A 121 -73.52 48.34 54.86
C SER A 121 -72.98 49.19 56.02
N ALA A 122 -71.65 49.29 56.17
CA ALA A 122 -71.03 50.16 57.18
C ALA A 122 -71.52 51.61 57.10
N THR A 123 -71.67 52.16 55.89
CA THR A 123 -72.15 53.53 55.71
C THR A 123 -73.61 53.68 56.10
N GLN A 124 -74.40 52.61 55.96
CA GLN A 124 -75.81 52.58 56.34
C GLN A 124 -76.00 52.37 57.85
N ILE A 125 -75.15 51.55 58.50
CA ILE A 125 -75.10 51.44 59.96
C ILE A 125 -74.64 52.75 60.58
N ALA A 126 -73.61 53.40 60.01
CA ALA A 126 -73.15 54.71 60.46
C ALA A 126 -74.17 55.84 60.24
N ALA A 127 -75.19 55.62 59.39
CA ALA A 127 -76.28 56.58 59.18
C ALA A 127 -77.37 56.47 60.25
N LEU A 128 -77.41 55.36 61.02
CA LEU A 128 -78.21 55.23 62.24
C LEU A 128 -77.47 55.92 63.38
N SER A 129 -78.19 56.53 64.32
CA SER A 129 -77.54 57.17 65.47
C SER A 129 -77.00 56.14 66.47
N ALA A 130 -76.05 56.54 67.32
CA ALA A 130 -75.54 55.68 68.39
C ALA A 130 -76.65 55.28 69.37
N GLU A 131 -77.67 56.13 69.56
CA GLU A 131 -78.84 55.82 70.38
C GLU A 131 -79.70 54.74 69.71
N ASP A 132 -79.89 54.80 68.38
CA ASP A 132 -80.61 53.75 67.64
C ASP A 132 -79.88 52.40 67.76
N ILE A 133 -78.55 52.36 67.58
CA ILE A 133 -77.77 51.13 67.68
C ILE A 133 -77.69 50.63 69.13
N ALA A 134 -77.66 51.51 70.13
CA ALA A 134 -77.66 51.09 71.53
C ALA A 134 -78.94 50.35 71.94
N THR A 135 -80.07 50.63 71.26
CA THR A 135 -81.33 49.90 71.47
C THR A 135 -81.36 48.53 70.80
N PHE A 136 -80.38 48.19 69.96
CA PHE A 136 -80.30 46.89 69.32
C PHE A 136 -80.11 45.77 70.35
N SER A 137 -80.86 44.69 70.16
CA SER A 137 -80.71 43.49 70.98
C SER A 137 -79.38 42.78 70.68
N THR A 138 -78.96 41.82 71.51
CA THR A 138 -77.80 40.97 71.19
C THR A 138 -77.98 40.20 69.88
N ALA A 139 -79.21 39.90 69.46
CA ALA A 139 -79.50 39.29 68.16
C ALA A 139 -79.23 40.26 67.00
N ASP A 140 -79.48 41.55 67.21
CA ASP A 140 -79.22 42.59 66.22
C ASP A 140 -77.74 42.95 66.17
N MET A 141 -77.06 43.03 67.32
CA MET A 141 -75.60 43.14 67.40
C MET A 141 -74.89 41.96 66.73
N ALA A 142 -75.41 40.74 66.91
CA ALA A 142 -74.93 39.56 66.20
C ALA A 142 -75.24 39.61 64.68
N ALA A 143 -76.29 40.33 64.28
CA ALA A 143 -76.65 40.53 62.88
C ALA A 143 -75.83 41.61 62.17
N ILE A 144 -75.12 42.47 62.91
CA ILE A 144 -74.15 43.41 62.34
C ILE A 144 -73.02 42.60 61.69
N THR A 145 -73.00 42.63 60.36
CA THR A 145 -71.99 41.90 59.60
C THR A 145 -70.63 42.56 59.74
N ASN A 146 -69.57 41.79 59.53
CA ASN A 146 -68.19 42.29 59.46
C ASN A 146 -68.00 43.45 58.46
N ARG A 147 -68.82 43.53 57.40
CA ARG A 147 -68.83 44.65 56.44
C ARG A 147 -69.46 45.93 57.02
N ALA A 148 -70.25 45.79 58.06
CA ALA A 148 -70.96 46.86 58.74
C ALA A 148 -70.25 47.37 60.00
N VAL A 149 -69.44 46.53 60.64
CA VAL A 149 -68.65 46.88 61.84
C VAL A 149 -67.81 48.15 61.71
N PRO A 150 -67.16 48.45 60.57
CA PRO A 150 -66.44 49.72 60.42
C PRO A 150 -67.33 50.97 60.55
N GLY A 151 -68.66 50.81 60.43
CA GLY A 151 -69.64 51.86 60.69
C GLY A 151 -69.94 52.08 62.18
N LEU A 152 -69.54 51.17 63.07
CA LEU A 152 -69.61 51.37 64.52
C LEU A 152 -68.47 52.30 64.94
N SER A 153 -68.76 53.48 65.46
CA SER A 153 -67.71 54.35 66.00
C SER A 153 -67.06 53.73 67.25
N THR A 154 -65.87 54.20 67.61
CA THR A 154 -65.23 53.82 68.89
C THR A 154 -66.10 54.20 70.08
N GLU A 155 -66.88 55.27 69.97
CA GLU A 155 -67.89 55.67 70.96
C GLU A 155 -68.99 54.61 71.11
N VAL A 156 -69.46 54.03 69.99
CA VAL A 156 -70.42 52.92 70.04
C VAL A 156 -69.78 51.70 70.71
N ILE A 157 -68.57 51.29 70.28
CA ILE A 157 -67.87 50.11 70.86
C ILE A 157 -67.61 50.26 72.36
N ALA A 158 -67.14 51.44 72.80
CA ALA A 158 -66.90 51.71 74.22
C ALA A 158 -68.21 51.73 75.03
N GLY A 159 -69.33 52.14 74.41
CA GLY A 159 -70.65 52.13 75.01
C GLY A 159 -71.33 50.75 75.06
N LEU A 160 -70.79 49.74 74.39
CA LEU A 160 -71.32 48.38 74.42
C LEU A 160 -71.00 47.68 75.75
N THR A 161 -71.94 46.88 76.22
CA THR A 161 -71.71 46.00 77.37
C THR A 161 -70.78 44.84 77.00
N PRO A 162 -70.09 44.18 77.97
CA PRO A 162 -69.32 42.97 77.70
C PRO A 162 -70.14 41.88 77.00
N ASP A 163 -71.44 41.76 77.30
CA ASP A 163 -72.35 40.83 76.62
C ASP A 163 -72.59 41.22 75.16
N GLN A 164 -72.65 42.51 74.83
CA GLN A 164 -72.76 42.98 73.45
C GLN A 164 -71.44 42.78 72.68
N ILE A 165 -70.27 42.97 73.32
CA ILE A 165 -68.95 42.65 72.72
C ILE A 165 -68.80 41.14 72.50
N ALA A 166 -69.20 40.31 73.46
CA ALA A 166 -69.22 38.86 73.33
C ALA A 166 -70.23 38.40 72.26
N ALA A 167 -71.34 39.12 72.07
CA ALA A 167 -72.33 38.85 71.03
C ALA A 167 -71.84 39.21 69.62
N LEU A 168 -70.79 40.03 69.47
CA LEU A 168 -70.19 40.28 68.16
C LEU A 168 -69.63 38.96 67.60
N SER A 169 -70.00 38.65 66.36
CA SER A 169 -69.44 37.47 65.68
C SER A 169 -67.91 37.56 65.60
N THR A 170 -67.23 36.42 65.49
CA THR A 170 -65.77 36.40 65.27
C THR A 170 -65.38 37.19 64.01
N SER A 171 -66.21 37.18 62.98
CA SER A 171 -65.98 38.00 61.78
C SER A 171 -66.08 39.50 62.06
N ALA A 172 -66.92 39.89 63.00
CA ALA A 172 -67.05 41.27 63.47
C ALA A 172 -65.84 41.69 64.30
N VAL A 173 -65.42 40.89 65.28
CA VAL A 173 -64.21 41.16 66.08
C VAL A 173 -62.96 41.25 65.20
N ALA A 174 -62.82 40.35 64.22
CA ALA A 174 -61.71 40.40 63.27
C ALA A 174 -61.68 41.70 62.45
N SER A 175 -62.84 42.34 62.25
CA SER A 175 -62.99 43.57 61.47
C SER A 175 -62.98 44.84 62.32
N LEU A 176 -62.87 44.71 63.65
CA LEU A 176 -62.59 45.85 64.51
C LEU A 176 -61.21 46.40 64.18
N THR A 177 -61.10 47.72 64.07
CA THR A 177 -59.81 48.38 63.91
C THR A 177 -58.99 48.24 65.19
N THR A 178 -57.68 48.44 65.11
CA THR A 178 -56.81 48.49 66.29
C THR A 178 -57.27 49.55 67.29
N ASP A 179 -57.81 50.67 66.80
CA ASP A 179 -58.35 51.74 67.64
C ASP A 179 -59.64 51.31 68.35
N GLN A 180 -60.49 50.50 67.70
CA GLN A 180 -61.67 49.92 68.33
C GLN A 180 -61.33 48.83 69.36
N ILE A 181 -60.25 48.06 69.14
CA ILE A 181 -59.75 47.08 70.12
C ILE A 181 -59.07 47.78 71.29
N ALA A 182 -58.30 48.85 71.04
CA ALA A 182 -57.55 49.58 72.06
C ALA A 182 -58.44 50.33 73.07
N VAL A 183 -59.72 50.57 72.73
CA VAL A 183 -60.68 51.19 73.65
C VAL A 183 -61.47 50.17 74.48
N LEU A 184 -61.24 48.86 74.28
CA LEU A 184 -61.82 47.84 75.15
C LEU A 184 -61.22 48.00 76.55
N SER A 185 -62.06 47.91 77.58
CA SER A 185 -61.57 47.77 78.95
C SER A 185 -61.00 46.37 79.18
N PRO A 186 -60.19 46.14 80.23
CA PRO A 186 -59.70 44.80 80.58
C PRO A 186 -60.83 43.77 80.73
N ASP A 187 -61.98 44.18 81.29
CA ASP A 187 -63.17 43.32 81.42
C ASP A 187 -63.79 42.98 80.04
N GLN A 188 -63.76 43.92 79.08
CA GLN A 188 -64.22 43.68 77.71
C GLN A 188 -63.22 42.82 76.91
N ALA A 189 -61.91 42.98 77.16
CA ALA A 189 -60.85 42.15 76.58
C ALA A 189 -60.89 40.71 77.13
N GLU A 190 -61.11 40.55 78.43
CA GLU A 190 -61.33 39.24 79.08
C GLU A 190 -62.64 38.59 78.59
N ALA A 191 -63.67 39.37 78.31
CA ALA A 191 -64.92 38.87 77.73
C ALA A 191 -64.77 38.37 76.28
N LEU A 192 -63.63 38.62 75.61
CA LEU A 192 -63.35 38.01 74.32
C LEU A 192 -63.21 36.50 74.49
N THR A 193 -64.07 35.76 73.81
CA THR A 193 -64.00 34.30 73.79
C THR A 193 -62.71 33.83 73.11
N PRO A 194 -62.21 32.62 73.40
CA PRO A 194 -61.08 32.03 72.66
C PRO A 194 -61.29 32.01 71.14
N ALA A 195 -62.54 31.96 70.67
CA ALA A 195 -62.87 32.03 69.25
C ALA A 195 -62.66 33.44 68.65
N GLN A 196 -62.85 34.48 69.45
CA GLN A 196 -62.58 35.88 69.12
C GLN A 196 -61.08 36.21 69.26
N VAL A 197 -60.39 35.72 70.30
CA VAL A 197 -58.92 35.86 70.43
C VAL A 197 -58.21 35.24 69.23
N ARG A 198 -58.68 34.06 68.77
CA ARG A 198 -58.08 33.35 67.62
C ARG A 198 -58.11 34.15 66.31
N VAL A 199 -59.04 35.11 66.16
CA VAL A 199 -59.15 35.92 64.94
C VAL A 199 -58.44 37.27 65.06
N LEU A 200 -57.84 37.60 66.21
CA LEU A 200 -56.99 38.77 66.36
C LEU A 200 -55.74 38.64 65.49
N SER A 201 -55.42 39.71 64.78
CA SER A 201 -54.14 39.90 64.10
C SER A 201 -53.03 40.22 65.10
N SER A 202 -51.76 40.14 64.67
CA SER A 202 -50.62 40.58 65.49
C SER A 202 -50.74 42.04 65.94
N MET A 203 -51.30 42.91 65.10
CA MET A 203 -51.50 44.32 65.45
C MET A 203 -52.64 44.52 66.44
N GLN A 204 -53.73 43.74 66.34
CA GLN A 204 -54.82 43.81 67.31
C GLN A 204 -54.43 43.20 68.66
N LEU A 205 -53.66 42.09 68.65
CA LEU A 205 -53.14 41.50 69.88
C LEU A 205 -52.14 42.43 70.56
N ALA A 206 -51.27 43.10 69.79
CA ALA A 206 -50.38 44.13 70.31
C ALA A 206 -51.14 45.35 70.88
N ALA A 207 -52.30 45.69 70.30
CA ALA A 207 -53.12 46.83 70.73
C ALA A 207 -53.82 46.61 72.08
N LEU A 208 -54.04 45.36 72.52
CA LEU A 208 -54.49 45.05 73.88
C LEU A 208 -53.41 45.39 74.93
N GLY A 209 -52.13 45.25 74.58
CA GLY A 209 -51.03 45.49 75.52
C GLY A 209 -50.80 44.34 76.50
N THR A 210 -49.71 44.43 77.26
CA THR A 210 -49.21 43.33 78.11
C THR A 210 -50.15 43.01 79.27
N ASP A 211 -50.74 44.03 79.88
CA ASP A 211 -51.60 43.87 81.07
C ASP A 211 -52.91 43.16 80.70
N ASP A 212 -53.47 43.46 79.52
CA ASP A 212 -54.67 42.78 79.00
C ASP A 212 -54.35 41.35 78.57
N ILE A 213 -53.18 41.11 77.95
CA ILE A 213 -52.74 39.72 77.66
C ILE A 213 -52.42 38.95 78.94
N ALA A 214 -52.08 39.63 80.04
CA ALA A 214 -51.86 38.97 81.33
C ALA A 214 -53.15 38.41 81.93
N THR A 215 -54.33 39.00 81.63
CA THR A 215 -55.63 38.48 82.06
C THR A 215 -56.08 37.24 81.28
N PHE A 216 -55.50 37.00 80.10
CA PHE A 216 -55.81 35.83 79.27
C PHE A 216 -55.52 34.51 79.98
N SER A 217 -56.52 33.63 80.00
CA SER A 217 -56.39 32.26 80.51
C SER A 217 -55.46 31.43 79.63
N THR A 218 -55.09 30.23 80.09
CA THR A 218 -54.33 29.27 79.26
C THR A 218 -55.08 28.87 77.99
N ALA A 219 -56.42 28.90 77.97
CA ALA A 219 -57.22 28.64 76.78
C ALA A 219 -57.13 29.79 75.76
N ASP A 220 -57.02 31.02 76.25
CA ASP A 220 -56.86 32.22 75.42
C ASP A 220 -55.45 32.29 74.83
N ILE A 221 -54.41 32.00 75.64
CA ILE A 221 -53.03 31.85 75.16
C ILE A 221 -52.91 30.74 74.12
N ALA A 222 -53.56 29.59 74.34
CA ALA A 222 -53.59 28.50 73.37
C ALA A 222 -54.35 28.87 72.07
N ALA A 223 -55.27 29.84 72.14
CA ALA A 223 -56.00 30.35 70.98
C ALA A 223 -55.19 31.36 70.14
N ILE A 224 -54.08 31.91 70.66
CA ILE A 224 -53.18 32.79 69.91
C ILE A 224 -52.59 32.01 68.75
N THR A 225 -52.81 32.53 67.54
CA THR A 225 -52.35 31.89 66.32
C THR A 225 -50.90 32.28 66.00
N VAL A 226 -50.22 31.45 65.21
CA VAL A 226 -48.87 31.75 64.66
C VAL A 226 -48.77 33.14 64.01
N LYS A 227 -49.86 33.64 63.41
CA LYS A 227 -49.88 34.97 62.78
C LYS A 227 -49.93 36.12 63.81
N ALA A 228 -50.45 35.85 65.00
CA ALA A 228 -50.57 36.81 66.07
C ALA A 228 -49.37 36.80 67.03
N MET A 229 -48.60 35.70 67.09
CA MET A 229 -47.40 35.57 67.94
C MET A 229 -46.39 36.72 67.85
N PRO A 230 -46.08 37.31 66.68
CA PRO A 230 -45.18 38.46 66.61
C PRO A 230 -45.72 39.73 67.30
N GLY A 231 -47.02 39.77 67.61
CA GLY A 231 -47.66 40.85 68.36
C GLY A 231 -47.48 40.74 69.88
N LEU A 232 -47.00 39.59 70.40
CA LEU A 232 -46.60 39.47 71.80
C LEU A 232 -45.23 40.13 72.00
N SER A 233 -45.04 40.93 73.04
CA SER A 233 -43.71 41.45 73.36
C SER A 233 -42.83 40.36 74.00
N THR A 234 -41.51 40.59 74.00
CA THR A 234 -40.55 39.74 74.73
C THR A 234 -40.85 39.69 76.22
N GLU A 235 -41.32 40.79 76.80
CA GLU A 235 -41.73 40.87 78.20
C GLU A 235 -42.94 39.99 78.47
N ALA A 236 -43.95 40.02 77.59
CA ALA A 236 -45.14 39.19 77.73
C ALA A 236 -44.80 37.68 77.69
N ILE A 237 -43.89 37.29 76.80
CA ILE A 237 -43.45 35.88 76.69
C ILE A 237 -42.55 35.47 77.85
N ALA A 238 -41.68 36.34 78.34
CA ALA A 238 -40.86 36.07 79.51
C ALA A 238 -41.71 35.87 80.78
N GLU A 239 -42.83 36.60 80.91
CA GLU A 239 -43.78 36.46 82.03
C GLU A 239 -44.69 35.22 81.92
N PHE A 240 -44.73 34.52 80.78
CA PHE A 240 -45.48 33.28 80.69
C PHE A 240 -44.84 32.21 81.59
N THR A 241 -45.65 31.59 82.45
CA THR A 241 -45.20 30.40 83.19
C THR A 241 -44.85 29.27 82.21
N PRO A 242 -44.03 28.29 82.63
CA PRO A 242 -43.76 27.10 81.82
C PRO A 242 -45.04 26.44 81.26
N ASP A 243 -46.14 26.43 82.03
CA ASP A 243 -47.43 25.91 81.59
C ASP A 243 -48.09 26.76 80.49
N ARG A 244 -47.95 28.10 80.52
CA ARG A 244 -48.46 29.00 79.46
C ARG A 244 -47.63 28.89 78.19
N ILE A 245 -46.30 28.77 78.29
CA ILE A 245 -45.43 28.46 77.16
C ILE A 245 -45.76 27.08 76.57
N ALA A 246 -45.95 26.07 77.42
CA ALA A 246 -46.32 24.73 76.99
C ALA A 246 -47.75 24.67 76.38
N ALA A 247 -48.65 25.56 76.78
CA ALA A 247 -50.00 25.66 76.21
C ALA A 247 -50.02 26.20 74.76
N LEU A 248 -48.98 26.92 74.33
CA LEU A 248 -48.82 27.32 72.93
C LEU A 248 -48.67 26.09 72.05
N ASN A 249 -49.46 25.95 71.00
CA ASN A 249 -49.26 24.83 70.08
C ASN A 249 -47.91 24.95 69.34
N ALA A 250 -47.45 23.84 68.75
CA ALA A 250 -46.18 23.77 68.04
C ALA A 250 -46.05 24.83 66.92
N SER A 251 -47.14 25.20 66.24
CA SER A 251 -47.12 26.26 65.22
C SER A 251 -46.94 27.65 65.82
N ALA A 252 -47.48 27.91 67.01
CA ALA A 252 -47.28 29.16 67.74
C ALA A 252 -45.82 29.27 68.24
N ILE A 253 -45.24 28.20 68.79
CA ILE A 253 -43.82 28.14 69.17
C ILE A 253 -42.91 28.38 67.95
N ALA A 254 -43.25 27.83 66.78
CA ALA A 254 -42.52 28.11 65.54
C ALA A 254 -42.67 29.56 65.01
N GLY A 255 -43.71 30.25 65.48
CA GLY A 255 -44.01 31.65 65.16
C GLY A 255 -43.32 32.67 66.07
N LEU A 256 -42.68 32.22 67.14
CA LEU A 256 -41.87 33.08 68.02
C LEU A 256 -40.74 33.73 67.21
N THR A 257 -40.40 34.97 67.57
CA THR A 257 -39.22 35.67 67.06
C THR A 257 -37.96 35.17 67.77
N ILE A 258 -36.78 35.50 67.24
CA ILE A 258 -35.50 35.11 67.86
C ILE A 258 -35.38 35.72 69.26
N ASP A 259 -35.66 37.02 69.39
CA ASP A 259 -35.63 37.73 70.68
C ASP A 259 -36.59 37.09 71.71
N GLN A 260 -37.76 36.61 71.26
CA GLN A 260 -38.69 35.89 72.12
C GLN A 260 -38.15 34.51 72.55
N ILE A 261 -37.45 33.77 71.68
CA ILE A 261 -36.80 32.50 72.02
C ILE A 261 -35.64 32.73 73.01
N GLU A 262 -34.81 33.74 72.77
CA GLU A 262 -33.70 34.11 73.66
C GLU A 262 -34.19 34.51 75.06
N SER A 263 -35.38 35.13 75.15
CA SER A 263 -35.99 35.50 76.43
C SER A 263 -36.53 34.32 77.26
N LEU A 264 -36.63 33.12 76.69
CA LEU A 264 -37.09 31.94 77.42
C LEU A 264 -36.04 31.48 78.43
N SER A 265 -36.45 31.24 79.67
CA SER A 265 -35.61 30.59 80.68
C SER A 265 -35.34 29.12 80.35
N THR A 266 -34.29 28.54 80.95
CA THR A 266 -33.99 27.09 80.86
C THR A 266 -35.17 26.22 81.32
N ALA A 267 -35.95 26.67 82.31
CA ALA A 267 -37.16 26.00 82.76
C ALA A 267 -38.30 26.04 81.72
N GLN A 268 -38.47 27.16 81.02
CA GLN A 268 -39.44 27.26 79.93
C GLN A 268 -39.02 26.40 78.72
N ILE A 269 -37.73 26.38 78.35
CA ILE A 269 -37.20 25.50 77.30
C ILE A 269 -37.36 24.03 77.67
N ALA A 270 -37.02 23.63 78.90
CA ALA A 270 -37.20 22.27 79.39
C ALA A 270 -38.67 21.84 79.45
N ALA A 271 -39.60 22.78 79.67
CA ALA A 271 -41.04 22.52 79.68
C ALA A 271 -41.66 22.37 78.28
N LEU A 272 -40.95 22.77 77.21
CA LEU A 272 -41.42 22.54 75.85
C LEU A 272 -41.54 21.03 75.58
N THR A 273 -42.69 20.61 75.07
CA THR A 273 -42.88 19.25 74.59
C THR A 273 -41.93 18.94 73.42
N THR A 274 -41.67 17.67 73.18
CA THR A 274 -40.90 17.21 72.01
C THR A 274 -41.48 17.70 70.68
N ALA A 275 -42.80 17.86 70.57
CA ALA A 275 -43.45 18.43 69.39
C ALA A 275 -43.16 19.93 69.21
N GLN A 276 -43.04 20.67 70.31
CA GLN A 276 -42.68 22.10 70.29
C GLN A 276 -41.19 22.29 69.99
N ILE A 277 -40.30 21.51 70.62
CA ILE A 277 -38.86 21.51 70.31
C ILE A 277 -38.62 21.13 68.84
N ALA A 278 -39.30 20.11 68.32
CA ALA A 278 -39.22 19.74 66.90
C ALA A 278 -39.74 20.83 65.95
N ALA A 279 -40.66 21.69 66.41
CA ALA A 279 -41.22 22.78 65.62
C ALA A 279 -40.36 24.05 65.63
N LEU A 280 -39.38 24.16 66.54
CA LEU A 280 -38.43 25.26 66.54
C LEU A 280 -37.65 25.29 65.21
N LYS A 281 -37.48 26.47 64.64
CA LYS A 281 -36.64 26.63 63.45
C LYS A 281 -35.17 26.43 63.82
N THR A 282 -34.32 26.12 62.86
CA THR A 282 -32.87 26.02 63.09
C THR A 282 -32.30 27.33 63.65
N THR A 283 -32.85 28.48 63.25
CA THR A 283 -32.48 29.78 63.80
C THR A 283 -32.90 29.94 65.27
N HIS A 284 -33.98 29.30 65.71
CA HIS A 284 -34.37 29.29 67.12
C HIS A 284 -33.41 28.43 67.94
N ILE A 285 -33.04 27.26 67.42
CA ILE A 285 -32.09 26.36 68.09
C ILE A 285 -30.70 26.99 68.20
N ALA A 286 -30.23 27.68 67.16
CA ALA A 286 -28.97 28.43 67.19
C ALA A 286 -28.97 29.61 68.18
N ALA A 287 -30.15 30.13 68.53
CA ALA A 287 -30.30 31.23 69.49
C ALA A 287 -30.37 30.74 70.95
N LEU A 288 -30.45 29.42 71.18
CA LEU A 288 -30.37 28.87 72.53
C LEU A 288 -28.94 29.01 73.06
N SER A 289 -28.81 29.46 74.30
CA SER A 289 -27.57 29.40 75.07
C SER A 289 -27.20 27.94 75.41
N THR A 290 -25.92 27.68 75.66
CA THR A 290 -25.40 26.37 76.05
C THR A 290 -26.16 25.77 77.23
N SER A 291 -26.53 26.57 78.23
CA SER A 291 -27.32 26.10 79.38
C SER A 291 -28.79 25.76 79.03
N GLN A 292 -29.38 26.40 78.03
CA GLN A 292 -30.70 26.03 77.51
C GLN A 292 -30.64 24.75 76.67
N VAL A 293 -29.55 24.54 75.93
CA VAL A 293 -29.30 23.30 75.17
C VAL A 293 -29.04 22.12 76.11
N GLU A 294 -28.23 22.32 77.17
CA GLU A 294 -27.97 21.32 78.21
C GLU A 294 -29.23 20.96 79.00
N ALA A 295 -30.18 21.89 79.14
CA ALA A 295 -31.46 21.65 79.80
C ALA A 295 -32.44 20.77 78.98
N LEU A 296 -32.11 20.46 77.72
CA LEU A 296 -32.91 19.53 76.92
C LEU A 296 -32.77 18.11 77.48
N SER A 297 -33.90 17.47 77.76
CA SER A 297 -33.93 16.05 78.08
C SER A 297 -33.54 15.19 76.88
N PRO A 298 -33.08 13.93 77.10
CA PRO A 298 -32.76 13.00 76.00
C PRO A 298 -33.92 12.84 74.99
N ALA A 299 -35.18 12.89 75.46
CA ALA A 299 -36.35 12.82 74.59
C ALA A 299 -36.53 14.07 73.71
N GLN A 300 -36.17 15.24 74.22
CA GLN A 300 -36.16 16.50 73.47
C GLN A 300 -34.99 16.53 72.49
N VAL A 301 -33.80 16.10 72.90
CA VAL A 301 -32.62 15.93 72.02
C VAL A 301 -32.98 14.99 70.85
N ARG A 302 -33.60 13.83 71.13
CA ARG A 302 -34.09 12.91 70.10
C ARG A 302 -35.09 13.54 69.13
N SER A 303 -35.90 14.49 69.61
CA SER A 303 -36.91 15.18 68.80
C SER A 303 -36.33 16.23 67.85
N LEU A 304 -35.07 16.64 68.05
CA LEU A 304 -34.37 17.54 67.14
C LEU A 304 -34.16 16.86 65.78
N SER A 305 -34.48 17.60 64.74
CA SER A 305 -34.17 17.25 63.37
C SER A 305 -32.66 17.37 63.10
N ALA A 306 -32.19 16.67 62.09
CA ALA A 306 -30.80 16.73 61.64
C ALA A 306 -30.35 18.16 61.26
N ALA A 307 -31.26 19.07 60.89
CA ALA A 307 -30.92 20.47 60.61
C ALA A 307 -30.78 21.30 61.89
N GLN A 308 -31.52 20.95 62.94
CA GLN A 308 -31.44 21.59 64.26
C GLN A 308 -30.17 21.18 65.00
N PHE A 309 -29.72 19.93 64.89
CA PHE A 309 -28.42 19.51 65.44
C PHE A 309 -27.24 20.28 64.82
N VAL A 310 -27.31 20.65 63.54
CA VAL A 310 -26.29 21.48 62.87
C VAL A 310 -26.30 22.92 63.38
N ALA A 311 -27.42 23.36 63.93
CA ALA A 311 -27.54 24.70 64.49
C ALA A 311 -26.92 24.81 65.89
N LEU A 312 -26.63 23.68 66.55
CA LEU A 312 -25.90 23.64 67.83
C LEU A 312 -24.39 23.77 67.58
N SER A 313 -23.69 24.44 68.49
CA SER A 313 -22.23 24.53 68.43
C SER A 313 -21.57 23.22 68.86
N ALA A 314 -20.29 23.04 68.51
CA ALA A 314 -19.51 21.89 68.98
C ALA A 314 -19.39 21.87 70.51
N GLU A 315 -19.34 23.04 71.15
CA GLU A 315 -19.32 23.20 72.61
C GLU A 315 -20.64 22.74 73.24
N ASP A 316 -21.78 23.07 72.64
CA ASP A 316 -23.11 22.66 73.13
C ASP A 316 -23.32 21.13 73.03
N ILE A 317 -22.81 20.51 71.97
CA ILE A 317 -22.91 19.04 71.82
C ILE A 317 -21.88 18.34 72.70
N ALA A 318 -20.74 18.96 73.02
CA ALA A 318 -19.73 18.36 73.90
C ALA A 318 -20.20 18.29 75.37
N THR A 319 -21.12 19.16 75.80
CA THR A 319 -21.71 19.12 77.16
C THR A 319 -22.78 18.04 77.32
N PHE A 320 -23.29 17.46 76.23
CA PHE A 320 -24.26 16.36 76.28
C PHE A 320 -23.74 15.16 77.06
N SER A 321 -24.58 14.53 77.87
CA SER A 321 -24.23 13.27 78.53
C SER A 321 -24.07 12.13 77.51
N THR A 322 -23.51 11.00 77.92
CA THR A 322 -23.47 9.79 77.07
C THR A 322 -24.87 9.32 76.65
N ALA A 323 -25.90 9.56 77.47
CA ALA A 323 -27.29 9.27 77.13
C ALA A 323 -27.83 10.21 76.05
N ASP A 324 -27.49 11.51 76.12
CA ASP A 324 -27.88 12.50 75.11
C ASP A 324 -27.18 12.23 73.77
N ILE A 325 -25.88 11.90 73.82
CA ILE A 325 -25.11 11.49 72.63
C ILE A 325 -25.73 10.25 71.99
N ALA A 326 -26.15 9.24 72.75
CA ALA A 326 -26.80 8.04 72.21
C ALA A 326 -28.18 8.32 71.57
N GLU A 327 -28.85 9.41 71.99
CA GLU A 327 -30.14 9.83 71.42
C GLU A 327 -30.03 10.72 70.17
N ILE A 328 -28.82 11.20 69.83
CA ILE A 328 -28.58 11.88 68.54
C ILE A 328 -28.96 10.92 67.41
N THR A 329 -29.94 11.28 66.60
CA THR A 329 -30.38 10.36 65.55
C THR A 329 -29.25 10.07 64.57
N ALA A 330 -29.14 8.82 64.09
CA ALA A 330 -28.15 8.46 63.07
C ALA A 330 -28.22 9.36 61.81
N LYS A 331 -29.40 9.92 61.48
CA LYS A 331 -29.56 10.87 60.36
C LYS A 331 -28.90 12.24 60.60
N ALA A 332 -28.66 12.61 61.85
CA ALA A 332 -27.98 13.85 62.22
C ALA A 332 -26.45 13.70 62.15
N MET A 333 -25.92 12.50 62.43
CA MET A 333 -24.48 12.24 62.50
C MET A 333 -23.69 12.75 61.29
N PRO A 334 -24.05 12.48 60.00
CA PRO A 334 -23.25 12.94 58.86
C PRO A 334 -23.18 14.46 58.70
N ARG A 335 -24.06 15.20 59.39
CA ARG A 335 -24.15 16.66 59.29
C ARG A 335 -23.41 17.38 60.42
N LEU A 336 -23.02 16.68 61.48
CA LEU A 336 -22.19 17.25 62.55
C LEU A 336 -20.81 17.64 62.01
N GLY A 337 -20.20 18.70 62.55
CA GLY A 337 -18.85 19.09 62.15
C GLY A 337 -17.82 18.05 62.59
N THR A 338 -16.67 18.01 61.91
CA THR A 338 -15.50 17.22 62.38
C THR A 338 -15.01 17.69 63.75
N GLU A 339 -15.09 19.00 63.99
CA GLU A 339 -14.79 19.62 65.29
C GLU A 339 -15.70 19.08 66.40
N THR A 340 -17.01 18.96 66.14
CA THR A 340 -17.97 18.38 67.08
C THR A 340 -17.65 16.93 67.42
N ILE A 341 -17.39 16.10 66.40
CA ILE A 341 -17.10 14.67 66.60
C ILE A 341 -15.74 14.46 67.29
N GLY A 342 -14.73 15.25 66.94
CA GLY A 342 -13.40 15.19 67.56
C GLY A 342 -13.39 15.68 69.01
N ALA A 343 -14.26 16.63 69.37
CA ALA A 343 -14.38 17.16 70.73
C ALA A 343 -15.11 16.24 71.72
N LEU A 344 -15.79 15.18 71.24
CA LEU A 344 -16.41 14.19 72.11
C LEU A 344 -15.36 13.52 73.01
N THR A 345 -15.69 13.21 74.24
CA THR A 345 -14.84 12.43 75.15
C THR A 345 -14.78 10.95 74.73
N ARG A 346 -13.79 10.21 75.25
CA ARG A 346 -13.67 8.76 75.03
C ARG A 346 -14.97 8.01 75.35
N ASP A 347 -15.62 8.37 76.47
CA ASP A 347 -16.86 7.74 76.92
C ASP A 347 -18.07 8.13 76.05
N GLN A 348 -18.13 9.38 75.56
CA GLN A 348 -19.16 9.81 74.61
C GLN A 348 -19.04 9.10 73.25
N VAL A 349 -17.81 8.91 72.75
CA VAL A 349 -17.57 8.14 71.52
C VAL A 349 -17.92 6.67 71.72
N ALA A 350 -17.54 6.07 72.85
CA ALA A 350 -17.91 4.70 73.19
C ALA A 350 -19.44 4.51 73.34
N ALA A 351 -20.16 5.56 73.76
CA ALA A 351 -21.62 5.56 73.88
C ALA A 351 -22.36 5.67 72.53
N LEU A 352 -21.67 6.01 71.42
CA LEU A 352 -22.29 6.03 70.10
C LEU A 352 -22.80 4.64 69.72
N THR A 353 -24.08 4.55 69.40
CA THR A 353 -24.68 3.32 68.89
C THR A 353 -24.05 2.90 67.56
N THR A 354 -24.15 1.61 67.21
CA THR A 354 -23.71 1.09 65.91
C THR A 354 -24.37 1.81 64.73
N ALA A 355 -25.63 2.24 64.87
CA ALA A 355 -26.34 3.02 63.86
C ALA A 355 -25.74 4.43 63.68
N GLN A 356 -25.27 5.05 64.75
CA GLN A 356 -24.60 6.36 64.70
C GLN A 356 -23.18 6.22 64.12
N MET A 357 -22.42 5.21 64.54
CA MET A 357 -21.10 4.91 64.00
C MET A 357 -21.15 4.62 62.50
N ASN A 358 -22.14 3.83 62.04
CA ASN A 358 -22.38 3.59 60.62
C ASN A 358 -22.70 4.89 59.85
N ALA A 359 -23.31 5.88 60.50
CA ALA A 359 -23.68 7.14 59.88
C ALA A 359 -22.56 8.20 59.86
N LEU A 360 -21.40 7.96 60.49
CA LEU A 360 -20.27 8.90 60.43
C LEU A 360 -19.65 8.97 59.03
N GLY A 361 -19.41 10.16 58.52
CA GLY A 361 -18.60 10.38 57.32
C GLY A 361 -17.11 10.17 57.57
N VAL A 362 -16.33 10.04 56.48
CA VAL A 362 -14.88 9.84 56.53
C VAL A 362 -14.17 10.90 57.37
N ALA A 363 -14.44 12.18 57.10
CA ALA A 363 -13.79 13.30 57.80
C ALA A 363 -14.12 13.33 59.30
N GLN A 364 -15.31 12.85 59.68
CA GLN A 364 -15.74 12.81 61.07
C GLN A 364 -15.05 11.69 61.83
N PHE A 365 -14.95 10.50 61.23
CA PHE A 365 -14.20 9.41 61.83
C PHE A 365 -12.69 9.74 61.91
N GLN A 366 -12.15 10.44 60.91
CA GLN A 366 -10.77 10.95 60.93
C GLN A 366 -10.50 12.01 62.00
N ALA A 367 -11.53 12.67 62.53
CA ALA A 367 -11.39 13.59 63.65
C ALA A 367 -11.25 12.87 65.01
N LEU A 368 -11.52 11.57 65.07
CA LEU A 368 -11.30 10.77 66.28
C LEU A 368 -9.80 10.51 66.48
N SER A 369 -9.34 10.77 67.69
CA SER A 369 -8.02 10.39 68.18
C SER A 369 -7.87 8.88 68.35
N ALA A 370 -6.63 8.39 68.38
CA ALA A 370 -6.33 6.97 68.63
C ALA A 370 -7.00 6.44 69.92
N ALA A 371 -7.01 7.24 70.99
CA ALA A 371 -7.65 6.85 72.24
C ALA A 371 -9.19 6.78 72.17
N GLN A 372 -9.84 7.55 71.28
CA GLN A 372 -11.28 7.42 71.04
C GLN A 372 -11.59 6.21 70.16
N ILE A 373 -10.74 5.93 69.17
CA ILE A 373 -10.87 4.77 68.27
C ILE A 373 -10.70 3.46 69.03
N GLU A 374 -9.67 3.35 69.88
CA GLU A 374 -9.42 2.17 70.72
C GLU A 374 -10.60 1.88 71.67
N ALA A 375 -11.35 2.91 72.08
CA ALA A 375 -12.52 2.77 72.95
C ALA A 375 -13.75 2.17 72.27
N LEU A 376 -13.75 2.08 70.93
CA LEU A 376 -14.86 1.50 70.18
C LEU A 376 -14.96 0.00 70.46
N SER A 377 -16.16 -0.50 70.72
CA SER A 377 -16.44 -1.92 70.78
C SER A 377 -16.28 -2.58 69.41
N THR A 378 -16.04 -3.89 69.40
CA THR A 378 -16.02 -4.71 68.18
C THR A 378 -17.31 -4.58 67.36
N ALA A 379 -18.47 -4.41 68.01
CA ALA A 379 -19.74 -4.16 67.34
C ALA A 379 -19.80 -2.78 66.64
N GLN A 380 -19.16 -1.75 67.21
CA GLN A 380 -19.05 -0.42 66.59
C GLN A 380 -18.09 -0.45 65.39
N ILE A 381 -16.96 -1.17 65.49
CA ILE A 381 -16.02 -1.36 64.37
C ILE A 381 -16.69 -2.13 63.21
N ALA A 382 -17.37 -3.23 63.51
CA ALA A 382 -18.13 -4.00 62.51
C ALA A 382 -19.27 -3.18 61.86
N ALA A 383 -19.76 -2.13 62.54
CA ALA A 383 -20.80 -1.25 62.03
C ALA A 383 -20.26 -0.05 61.22
N LEU A 384 -18.94 0.17 61.15
CA LEU A 384 -18.38 1.27 60.35
C LEU A 384 -18.77 1.13 58.88
N ASN A 385 -19.23 2.23 58.28
CA ASN A 385 -19.58 2.22 56.87
C ASN A 385 -18.36 2.04 55.98
N THR A 386 -18.66 1.62 54.75
CA THR A 386 -17.67 1.34 53.70
C THR A 386 -16.82 2.54 53.32
N GLY A 387 -17.36 3.76 53.45
CA GLY A 387 -16.63 5.00 53.16
C GLY A 387 -15.50 5.23 54.16
N VAL A 388 -15.78 5.06 55.45
CA VAL A 388 -14.80 5.18 56.54
C VAL A 388 -13.70 4.13 56.39
N ILE A 389 -14.07 2.85 56.25
CA ILE A 389 -13.09 1.75 56.14
C ILE A 389 -12.12 1.98 54.97
N ALA A 390 -12.63 2.35 53.79
CA ALA A 390 -11.78 2.58 52.61
C ALA A 390 -10.81 3.78 52.75
N ASN A 391 -10.99 4.64 53.76
CA ASN A 391 -10.21 5.87 53.97
C ASN A 391 -9.57 5.95 55.37
N LEU A 392 -9.48 4.82 56.10
CA LEU A 392 -8.65 4.74 57.30
C LEU A 392 -7.19 5.03 56.94
N ILE A 393 -6.52 5.83 57.75
CA ILE A 393 -5.08 6.07 57.65
C ILE A 393 -4.31 5.07 58.53
N ALA A 394 -3.00 4.90 58.30
CA ALA A 394 -2.16 3.94 59.02
C ALA A 394 -2.29 4.06 60.54
N ASP A 395 -2.13 5.27 61.09
CA ASP A 395 -2.26 5.55 62.53
C ASP A 395 -3.61 5.13 63.13
N GLN A 396 -4.69 5.15 62.34
CA GLN A 396 -6.02 4.73 62.83
C GLN A 396 -6.17 3.21 62.85
N ILE A 397 -5.52 2.52 61.92
CA ILE A 397 -5.49 1.06 61.85
C ILE A 397 -4.60 0.51 62.96
N GLU A 398 -3.45 1.14 63.20
CA GLU A 398 -2.56 0.81 64.33
C GLU A 398 -3.23 1.02 65.70
N ALA A 399 -4.21 1.93 65.79
CA ALA A 399 -5.01 2.14 66.99
C ALA A 399 -6.08 1.05 67.23
N PHE A 400 -6.34 0.16 66.26
CA PHE A 400 -7.21 -0.99 66.48
C PHE A 400 -6.42 -2.08 67.23
N SER A 401 -7.05 -2.67 68.23
CA SER A 401 -6.61 -3.94 68.81
C SER A 401 -6.87 -5.10 67.86
N THR A 402 -6.15 -6.21 68.04
CA THR A 402 -6.34 -7.45 67.26
C THR A 402 -7.80 -7.93 67.26
N GLN A 403 -8.52 -7.78 68.39
CA GLN A 403 -9.94 -8.15 68.49
C GLN A 403 -10.86 -7.22 67.67
N GLN A 404 -10.50 -5.94 67.53
CA GLN A 404 -11.22 -5.00 66.67
C GLN A 404 -10.92 -5.25 65.19
N VAL A 405 -9.69 -5.63 64.84
CA VAL A 405 -9.30 -6.04 63.49
C VAL A 405 -10.03 -7.33 63.09
N GLU A 406 -10.10 -8.33 63.98
CA GLU A 406 -10.87 -9.58 63.78
C GLU A 406 -12.38 -9.33 63.62
N ALA A 407 -12.90 -8.26 64.24
CA ALA A 407 -14.31 -7.89 64.13
C ALA A 407 -14.69 -7.25 62.78
N LEU A 408 -13.72 -6.92 61.93
CA LEU A 408 -14.01 -6.44 60.57
C LEU A 408 -14.70 -7.54 59.78
N SER A 409 -15.85 -7.20 59.19
CA SER A 409 -16.54 -8.11 58.29
C SER A 409 -15.76 -8.27 56.98
N SER A 410 -15.93 -9.39 56.29
CA SER A 410 -15.31 -9.61 54.97
C SER A 410 -15.68 -8.53 53.94
N ALA A 411 -16.86 -7.91 54.07
CA ALA A 411 -17.26 -6.77 53.25
C ALA A 411 -16.42 -5.51 53.49
N GLN A 412 -15.96 -5.31 54.74
CA GLN A 412 -15.07 -4.23 55.14
C GLN A 412 -13.62 -4.56 54.76
N VAL A 413 -13.14 -5.79 54.99
CA VAL A 413 -11.80 -6.24 54.58
C VAL A 413 -11.59 -6.05 53.07
N LYS A 414 -12.62 -6.30 52.26
CA LYS A 414 -12.59 -6.07 50.79
C LYS A 414 -12.28 -4.63 50.39
N LEU A 415 -12.54 -3.66 51.27
CA LEU A 415 -12.33 -2.24 50.99
C LEU A 415 -10.95 -1.76 51.39
N LEU A 416 -10.19 -2.57 52.14
CA LEU A 416 -8.83 -2.23 52.53
C LEU A 416 -7.92 -2.18 51.31
N ASN A 417 -7.10 -1.14 51.25
CA ASN A 417 -6.06 -0.97 50.23
C ASN A 417 -4.69 -1.49 50.70
N SER A 418 -3.69 -1.46 49.82
CA SER A 418 -2.36 -1.99 50.14
C SER A 418 -1.66 -1.26 51.29
N VAL A 419 -1.87 0.05 51.45
CA VAL A 419 -1.28 0.83 52.56
C VAL A 419 -1.92 0.44 53.88
N GLN A 420 -3.24 0.24 53.86
CA GLN A 420 -4.00 -0.14 55.05
C GLN A 420 -3.68 -1.55 55.53
N LEU A 421 -3.53 -2.52 54.60
CA LEU A 421 -3.08 -3.87 54.96
C LEU A 421 -1.62 -3.89 55.42
N ALA A 422 -0.75 -3.04 54.88
CA ALA A 422 0.64 -2.93 55.32
C ALA A 422 0.79 -2.40 56.76
N ALA A 423 -0.21 -1.67 57.26
CA ALA A 423 -0.25 -1.15 58.63
C ALA A 423 -0.73 -2.20 59.66
N LEU A 424 -1.29 -3.34 59.20
CA LEU A 424 -1.64 -4.45 60.07
C LEU A 424 -0.42 -5.33 60.34
N SER A 425 -0.31 -5.88 61.55
CA SER A 425 0.75 -6.85 61.85
C SER A 425 0.48 -8.20 61.19
N ALA A 426 1.52 -9.01 61.01
CA ALA A 426 1.38 -10.38 60.51
C ALA A 426 0.48 -11.24 61.43
N GLU A 427 0.49 -10.96 62.74
CA GLU A 427 -0.38 -11.63 63.71
C GLU A 427 -1.85 -11.25 63.49
N ASP A 428 -2.15 -9.96 63.28
CA ASP A 428 -3.52 -9.51 62.99
C ASP A 428 -4.06 -10.15 61.72
N ILE A 429 -3.27 -10.15 60.63
CA ILE A 429 -3.66 -10.76 59.36
C ILE A 429 -3.84 -12.27 59.49
N ALA A 430 -3.03 -12.95 60.31
CA ALA A 430 -3.15 -14.39 60.53
C ALA A 430 -4.45 -14.78 61.26
N THR A 431 -5.05 -13.87 62.04
CA THR A 431 -6.35 -14.10 62.70
C THR A 431 -7.56 -14.03 61.76
N PHE A 432 -7.41 -13.46 60.56
CA PHE A 432 -8.49 -13.36 59.58
C PHE A 432 -9.07 -14.73 59.19
N SER A 433 -10.38 -14.82 59.06
CA SER A 433 -11.00 -16.04 58.57
C SER A 433 -10.66 -16.27 57.08
N THR A 434 -10.92 -17.47 56.58
CA THR A 434 -10.76 -17.75 55.14
C THR A 434 -11.65 -16.86 54.27
N ALA A 435 -12.81 -16.41 54.78
CA ALA A 435 -13.69 -15.48 54.07
C ALA A 435 -13.09 -14.06 53.99
N ASP A 436 -12.36 -13.65 55.03
CA ASP A 436 -11.71 -12.34 55.08
C ASP A 436 -10.47 -12.32 54.17
N ILE A 437 -9.65 -13.37 54.21
CA ILE A 437 -8.52 -13.54 53.28
C ILE A 437 -9.02 -13.59 51.82
N ALA A 438 -10.12 -14.30 51.54
CA ALA A 438 -10.73 -14.31 50.21
C ALA A 438 -11.29 -12.94 49.78
N ALA A 439 -11.63 -12.08 50.73
CA ALA A 439 -12.14 -10.74 50.46
C ALA A 439 -11.03 -9.75 50.06
N ILE A 440 -9.77 -10.01 50.40
CA ILE A 440 -8.64 -9.16 50.04
C ILE A 440 -8.53 -9.04 48.52
N THR A 441 -8.50 -7.80 48.03
CA THR A 441 -8.47 -7.53 46.59
C THR A 441 -7.05 -7.66 46.03
N SER A 442 -6.94 -7.98 44.74
CA SER A 442 -5.64 -8.12 44.06
C SER A 442 -4.73 -6.89 44.15
N LYS A 443 -5.31 -5.68 44.24
CA LYS A 443 -4.54 -4.45 44.40
C LYS A 443 -3.99 -4.27 45.82
N ALA A 444 -4.64 -4.87 46.80
CA ALA A 444 -4.27 -4.75 48.19
C ALA A 444 -3.22 -5.80 48.60
N MET A 445 -3.16 -6.94 47.89
CA MET A 445 -2.21 -8.04 48.16
C MET A 445 -0.75 -7.61 48.27
N ALA A 446 -0.29 -6.70 47.40
CA ALA A 446 1.09 -6.19 47.44
C ALA A 446 1.44 -5.41 48.73
N GLY A 447 0.43 -5.04 49.53
CA GLY A 447 0.60 -4.42 50.84
C GLY A 447 0.89 -5.40 51.98
N LEU A 448 0.62 -6.69 51.80
CA LEU A 448 0.94 -7.71 52.80
C LEU A 448 2.47 -7.88 52.89
N SER A 449 3.02 -7.95 54.10
CA SER A 449 4.44 -8.30 54.24
C SER A 449 4.68 -9.77 53.89
N THR A 450 5.93 -10.12 53.56
CA THR A 450 6.34 -11.52 53.37
C THR A 450 6.10 -12.35 54.63
N ASP A 451 6.30 -11.75 55.81
CA ASP A 451 6.02 -12.39 57.10
C ASP A 451 4.52 -12.65 57.30
N ALA A 452 3.65 -11.74 56.85
CA ALA A 452 2.21 -11.96 56.90
C ALA A 452 1.78 -13.10 55.98
N ILE A 453 2.33 -13.17 54.77
CA ILE A 453 2.07 -14.29 53.84
C ILE A 453 2.57 -15.62 54.42
N ALA A 454 3.78 -15.66 54.98
CA ALA A 454 4.35 -16.85 55.61
C ALA A 454 3.55 -17.31 56.84
N ALA A 455 2.93 -16.39 57.59
CA ALA A 455 2.11 -16.69 58.76
C ALA A 455 0.71 -17.25 58.41
N LEU A 456 0.25 -17.13 57.16
CA LEU A 456 -1.04 -17.68 56.75
C LEU A 456 -1.05 -19.21 56.80
N THR A 457 -2.15 -19.77 57.25
CA THR A 457 -2.40 -21.22 57.16
C THR A 457 -2.63 -21.66 55.71
N THR A 458 -2.44 -22.95 55.44
CA THR A 458 -2.72 -23.53 54.10
C THR A 458 -4.18 -23.35 53.69
N ALA A 459 -5.12 -23.35 54.63
CA ALA A 459 -6.54 -23.07 54.36
C ALA A 459 -6.78 -21.61 53.95
N GLN A 460 -6.05 -20.65 54.53
CA GLN A 460 -6.12 -19.24 54.15
C GLN A 460 -5.51 -19.00 52.77
N ILE A 461 -4.36 -19.63 52.46
CA ILE A 461 -3.77 -19.58 51.10
C ILE A 461 -4.70 -20.19 50.05
N ALA A 462 -5.30 -21.36 50.34
CA ALA A 462 -6.28 -21.98 49.46
C ALA A 462 -7.54 -21.10 49.26
N ALA A 463 -7.88 -20.24 50.22
CA ALA A 463 -9.02 -19.33 50.13
C ALA A 463 -8.75 -18.08 49.27
N LEU A 464 -7.49 -17.75 48.97
CA LEU A 464 -7.16 -16.59 48.14
C LEU A 464 -7.80 -16.72 46.74
N THR A 465 -8.42 -15.65 46.27
CA THR A 465 -8.99 -15.65 44.92
C THR A 465 -7.88 -15.69 43.86
N THR A 466 -8.19 -16.15 42.65
CA THR A 466 -7.22 -16.14 41.53
C THR A 466 -6.73 -14.73 41.21
N SER A 467 -7.55 -13.71 41.41
CA SER A 467 -7.12 -12.31 41.26
C SER A 467 -6.13 -11.91 42.35
N ALA A 468 -6.34 -12.35 43.58
CA ALA A 468 -5.42 -12.11 44.69
C ALA A 468 -4.05 -12.78 44.46
N ILE A 469 -4.05 -14.05 44.04
CA ILE A 469 -2.82 -14.78 43.70
C ILE A 469 -2.04 -14.07 42.58
N ALA A 470 -2.72 -13.62 41.52
CA ALA A 470 -2.10 -12.82 40.45
C ALA A 470 -1.54 -11.46 40.92
N GLY A 471 -2.00 -10.95 42.06
CA GLY A 471 -1.56 -9.69 42.67
C GLY A 471 -0.39 -9.83 43.64
N LEU A 472 0.05 -11.05 43.97
CA LEU A 472 1.22 -11.29 44.81
C LEU A 472 2.51 -10.84 44.10
N THR A 473 3.47 -10.30 44.85
CA THR A 473 4.82 -10.02 44.35
C THR A 473 5.65 -11.30 44.28
N ALA A 474 6.80 -11.25 43.59
CA ALA A 474 7.73 -12.38 43.54
C ALA A 474 8.23 -12.76 44.94
N ASP A 475 8.64 -11.76 45.72
CA ASP A 475 9.12 -11.93 47.10
C ASP A 475 8.05 -12.55 48.02
N GLN A 476 6.77 -12.19 47.82
CA GLN A 476 5.66 -12.80 48.56
C GLN A 476 5.42 -14.26 48.18
N VAL A 477 5.65 -14.63 46.92
CA VAL A 477 5.55 -16.03 46.47
C VAL A 477 6.74 -16.85 46.97
N GLU A 478 7.95 -16.28 46.97
CA GLU A 478 9.16 -16.89 47.54
C GLU A 478 9.03 -17.13 49.06
N ALA A 479 8.28 -16.28 49.77
CA ALA A 479 8.01 -16.42 51.19
C ALA A 479 7.01 -17.54 51.56
N LEU A 480 6.32 -18.14 50.57
CA LEU A 480 5.44 -19.27 50.82
C LEU A 480 6.25 -20.52 51.21
N SER A 481 5.80 -21.23 52.23
CA SER A 481 6.28 -22.58 52.53
C SER A 481 5.78 -23.59 51.49
N THR A 482 6.51 -24.70 51.33
CA THR A 482 6.12 -25.79 50.42
C THR A 482 4.69 -26.28 50.64
N GLY A 483 4.24 -26.39 51.91
CA GLY A 483 2.87 -26.79 52.22
C GLY A 483 1.81 -25.75 51.82
N GLN A 484 2.15 -24.46 51.81
CA GLN A 484 1.26 -23.40 51.30
C GLN A 484 1.23 -23.39 49.77
N VAL A 485 2.36 -23.64 49.11
CA VAL A 485 2.42 -23.78 47.65
C VAL A 485 1.59 -25.00 47.19
N GLU A 486 1.69 -26.15 47.88
CA GLU A 486 0.86 -27.34 47.62
C GLU A 486 -0.64 -27.11 47.87
N ALA A 487 -1.00 -26.13 48.71
CA ALA A 487 -2.39 -25.78 48.97
C ALA A 487 -3.03 -24.95 47.84
N LEU A 488 -2.23 -24.46 46.88
CA LEU A 488 -2.76 -23.76 45.70
C LEU A 488 -3.52 -24.74 44.80
N SER A 489 -4.74 -24.38 44.46
CA SER A 489 -5.53 -25.11 43.47
C SER A 489 -4.99 -24.88 42.06
N PRO A 490 -5.25 -25.79 41.10
CA PRO A 490 -4.91 -25.58 39.69
C PRO A 490 -5.45 -24.26 39.12
N THR A 491 -6.61 -23.79 39.59
CA THR A 491 -7.20 -22.52 39.13
C THR A 491 -6.39 -21.31 39.61
N GLN A 492 -5.79 -21.39 40.80
CA GLN A 492 -4.87 -20.38 41.33
C GLN A 492 -3.51 -20.47 40.63
N VAL A 493 -2.95 -21.66 40.42
CA VAL A 493 -1.70 -21.85 39.66
C VAL A 493 -1.80 -21.22 38.27
N LYS A 494 -2.95 -21.39 37.59
CA LYS A 494 -3.23 -20.76 36.29
C LYS A 494 -3.13 -19.22 36.29
N SER A 495 -3.32 -18.58 37.44
CA SER A 495 -3.28 -17.13 37.58
C SER A 495 -1.87 -16.56 37.82
N LEU A 496 -0.89 -17.42 38.10
CA LEU A 496 0.50 -17.03 38.32
C LEU A 496 1.14 -16.51 37.02
N SER A 497 2.00 -15.51 37.18
CA SER A 497 2.84 -14.93 36.13
C SER A 497 4.19 -15.67 36.02
N SER A 498 4.95 -15.42 34.94
CA SER A 498 6.29 -16.00 34.78
C SER A 498 7.24 -15.61 35.91
N THR A 499 7.16 -14.37 36.40
CA THR A 499 8.01 -13.91 37.51
C THR A 499 7.66 -14.62 38.82
N GLN A 500 6.37 -14.85 39.08
CA GLN A 500 5.92 -15.58 40.27
C GLN A 500 6.29 -17.06 40.20
N ILE A 501 6.13 -17.71 39.04
CA ILE A 501 6.58 -19.11 38.84
C ILE A 501 8.10 -19.23 39.03
N ALA A 502 8.88 -18.26 38.55
CA ALA A 502 10.33 -18.24 38.73
C ALA A 502 10.78 -18.04 40.18
N ALA A 503 9.92 -17.49 41.05
CA ALA A 503 10.17 -17.30 42.47
C ALA A 503 9.91 -18.56 43.31
N LEU A 504 9.21 -19.56 42.76
CA LEU A 504 9.02 -20.85 43.42
C LEU A 504 10.32 -21.66 43.37
N SER A 505 10.62 -22.37 44.46
CA SER A 505 11.78 -23.26 44.50
C SER A 505 11.58 -24.49 43.60
N ILE A 506 12.68 -25.15 43.23
CA ILE A 506 12.61 -26.39 42.45
C ILE A 506 11.93 -27.51 43.25
N GLU A 507 12.10 -27.52 44.58
CA GLU A 507 11.43 -28.44 45.49
C GLU A 507 9.92 -28.24 45.46
N ASP A 508 9.44 -26.99 45.47
CA ASP A 508 8.00 -26.69 45.41
C ASP A 508 7.38 -27.08 44.05
N LEU A 509 8.09 -26.79 42.95
CA LEU A 509 7.62 -27.17 41.61
C LEU A 509 7.66 -28.68 41.38
N ALA A 510 8.55 -29.41 42.07
CA ALA A 510 8.63 -30.87 41.99
C ALA A 510 7.42 -31.57 42.63
N THR A 511 6.75 -30.95 43.62
CA THR A 511 5.57 -31.53 44.27
C THR A 511 4.25 -31.25 43.52
N PHE A 512 4.27 -30.40 42.49
CA PHE A 512 3.08 -30.09 41.69
C PHE A 512 2.46 -31.35 41.06
N SER A 513 1.15 -31.48 41.18
CA SER A 513 0.41 -32.55 40.50
C SER A 513 0.39 -32.32 38.98
N THR A 514 -0.04 -33.33 38.21
CA THR A 514 -0.26 -33.16 36.77
C THR A 514 -1.32 -32.11 36.45
N ALA A 515 -2.30 -31.88 37.34
CA ALA A 515 -3.29 -30.83 37.18
C ALA A 515 -2.69 -29.43 37.38
N ASP A 516 -1.75 -29.29 38.30
CA ASP A 516 -1.06 -28.01 38.57
C ASP A 516 -0.12 -27.65 37.41
N ILE A 517 0.68 -28.61 36.93
CA ILE A 517 1.52 -28.42 35.73
C ILE A 517 0.67 -28.09 34.50
N ALA A 518 -0.46 -28.79 34.29
CA ALA A 518 -1.37 -28.49 33.18
C ALA A 518 -2.02 -27.10 33.27
N ALA A 519 -2.13 -26.54 34.49
CA ALA A 519 -2.69 -25.23 34.73
C ALA A 519 -1.71 -24.08 34.42
N ILE A 520 -0.39 -24.33 34.42
CA ILE A 520 0.61 -23.32 34.07
C ILE A 520 0.36 -22.82 32.64
N THR A 521 0.16 -21.51 32.51
CA THR A 521 -0.18 -20.90 31.22
C THR A 521 1.07 -20.64 30.38
N ASN A 522 0.89 -20.50 29.07
CA ASN A 522 1.98 -20.17 28.14
C ASN A 522 2.74 -18.89 28.47
N ARG A 523 2.10 -17.92 29.13
CA ARG A 523 2.76 -16.69 29.62
C ARG A 523 3.62 -16.92 30.84
N ALA A 524 3.35 -17.97 31.61
CA ALA A 524 4.05 -18.31 32.84
C ALA A 524 5.17 -19.33 32.61
N MET A 525 5.07 -20.17 31.57
CA MET A 525 6.08 -21.18 31.22
C MET A 525 7.52 -20.65 31.16
N PRO A 526 7.83 -19.45 30.60
CA PRO A 526 9.20 -18.93 30.60
C PRO A 526 9.81 -18.72 31.99
N GLY A 527 8.99 -18.69 33.05
CA GLY A 527 9.45 -18.60 34.43
C GLY A 527 10.05 -19.89 34.97
N LEU A 528 9.76 -21.06 34.38
CA LEU A 528 10.38 -22.32 34.77
C LEU A 528 11.84 -22.32 34.33
N ASN A 529 12.79 -22.62 35.21
CA ASN A 529 14.17 -22.80 34.75
C ASN A 529 14.33 -24.17 34.03
N THR A 530 15.46 -24.35 33.34
CA THR A 530 15.76 -25.59 32.60
C THR A 530 15.87 -26.81 33.51
N ASP A 531 16.34 -26.65 34.75
CA ASP A 531 16.48 -27.74 35.71
C ASP A 531 15.12 -28.29 36.13
N VAL A 532 14.12 -27.42 36.32
CA VAL A 532 12.73 -27.82 36.59
C VAL A 532 12.17 -28.62 35.41
N ILE A 533 12.34 -28.12 34.18
CA ILE A 533 11.84 -28.82 32.97
C ILE A 533 12.49 -30.21 32.85
N ALA A 534 13.80 -30.33 33.08
CA ALA A 534 14.50 -31.60 33.06
C ALA A 534 14.02 -32.56 34.17
N ALA A 535 13.64 -32.03 35.34
CA ALA A 535 13.15 -32.80 36.48
C ALA A 535 11.67 -33.22 36.37
N LEU A 536 10.88 -32.65 35.46
CA LEU A 536 9.47 -33.01 35.28
C LEU A 536 9.32 -34.49 34.91
N THR A 537 8.42 -35.16 35.62
CA THR A 537 8.07 -36.56 35.35
C THR A 537 7.40 -36.71 33.98
N THR A 538 7.43 -37.93 33.45
CA THR A 538 6.78 -38.30 32.19
C THR A 538 5.28 -37.96 32.18
N ALA A 539 4.58 -38.14 33.31
CA ALA A 539 3.18 -37.78 33.47
C ALA A 539 2.95 -36.26 33.45
N GLN A 540 3.85 -35.47 34.04
CA GLN A 540 3.76 -34.01 34.05
C GLN A 540 4.03 -33.43 32.65
N ILE A 541 5.04 -33.93 31.93
CA ILE A 541 5.28 -33.54 30.52
C ILE A 541 4.08 -33.87 29.63
N GLY A 542 3.49 -35.06 29.79
CA GLY A 542 2.28 -35.44 29.06
C GLY A 542 1.05 -34.57 29.39
N ALA A 543 1.00 -33.98 30.59
CA ALA A 543 -0.09 -33.12 31.03
C ALA A 543 0.00 -31.67 30.51
N LEU A 544 1.16 -31.25 29.96
CA LEU A 544 1.33 -29.90 29.42
C LEU A 544 0.30 -29.60 28.32
N SER A 545 -0.43 -28.48 28.43
CA SER A 545 -1.35 -28.09 27.36
C SER A 545 -0.59 -27.68 26.09
N THR A 546 -1.21 -27.78 24.92
CA THR A 546 -0.61 -27.30 23.66
C THR A 546 -0.26 -25.81 23.72
N SER A 547 -1.04 -25.01 24.46
CA SER A 547 -0.71 -23.61 24.71
C SER A 547 0.57 -23.50 25.55
N ALA A 548 0.69 -24.26 26.64
CA ALA A 548 1.90 -24.25 27.48
C ALA A 548 3.15 -24.58 26.65
N ILE A 549 3.08 -25.58 25.77
CA ILE A 549 4.18 -25.93 24.85
C ILE A 549 4.64 -24.74 23.99
N THR A 550 3.71 -23.93 23.46
CA THR A 550 4.09 -22.72 22.69
C THR A 550 4.79 -21.63 23.51
N GLY A 551 4.62 -21.66 24.83
CA GLY A 551 5.25 -20.72 25.76
C GLY A 551 6.66 -21.13 26.21
N LEU A 552 7.10 -22.36 25.92
CA LEU A 552 8.44 -22.81 26.26
C LEU A 552 9.51 -22.08 25.45
N THR A 553 10.62 -21.71 26.06
CA THR A 553 11.79 -21.16 25.37
C THR A 553 12.58 -22.26 24.66
N SER A 554 13.48 -21.90 23.74
CA SER A 554 14.37 -22.87 23.10
C SER A 554 15.23 -23.62 24.12
N ASP A 555 15.80 -22.91 25.10
CA ASP A 555 16.63 -23.51 26.15
C ASP A 555 15.84 -24.53 27.00
N GLN A 556 14.56 -24.24 27.29
CA GLN A 556 13.68 -25.17 28.00
C GLN A 556 13.34 -26.41 27.16
N ILE A 557 13.19 -26.27 25.84
CA ILE A 557 12.97 -27.41 24.95
C ILE A 557 14.24 -28.26 24.83
N GLU A 558 15.42 -27.63 24.74
CA GLU A 558 16.72 -28.31 24.72
C GLU A 558 16.99 -29.07 26.04
N ALA A 559 16.44 -28.61 27.16
CA ALA A 559 16.52 -29.30 28.45
C ALA A 559 15.64 -30.57 28.57
N LEU A 560 14.71 -30.80 27.63
CA LEU A 560 13.94 -32.04 27.60
C LEU A 560 14.83 -33.21 27.17
N SER A 561 14.77 -34.32 27.90
CA SER A 561 15.39 -35.56 27.46
C SER A 561 14.64 -36.19 26.27
N GLY A 562 15.34 -36.94 25.42
CA GLY A 562 14.70 -37.70 24.33
C GLY A 562 13.53 -38.59 24.77
N ASN A 563 13.57 -39.15 25.98
CA ASN A 563 12.44 -39.88 26.56
C ASN A 563 11.21 -38.97 26.78
N GLN A 564 11.40 -37.77 27.33
CA GLN A 564 10.32 -36.79 27.52
C GLN A 564 9.79 -36.30 26.17
N VAL A 565 10.66 -36.03 25.19
CA VAL A 565 10.28 -35.64 23.82
C VAL A 565 9.39 -36.70 23.17
N SER A 566 9.74 -37.98 23.30
CA SER A 566 8.98 -39.10 22.72
C SER A 566 7.55 -39.22 23.28
N LEU A 567 7.31 -38.71 24.50
CA LEU A 567 6.02 -38.78 25.18
C LEU A 567 5.06 -37.62 24.83
N LEU A 568 5.55 -36.57 24.17
CA LEU A 568 4.70 -35.47 23.73
C LEU A 568 3.64 -35.98 22.75
N SER A 569 2.38 -35.68 22.98
CA SER A 569 1.30 -36.01 22.04
C SER A 569 1.51 -35.35 20.67
N ALA A 570 0.90 -35.93 19.64
CA ALA A 570 0.83 -35.36 18.29
C ALA A 570 0.37 -33.88 18.28
N ALA A 571 -0.57 -33.51 19.15
CA ALA A 571 -1.07 -32.15 19.27
C ALA A 571 -0.03 -31.19 19.88
N GLN A 572 0.73 -31.66 20.88
CA GLN A 572 1.83 -30.90 21.50
C GLN A 572 2.97 -30.69 20.50
N ILE A 573 3.39 -31.75 19.78
CA ILE A 573 4.43 -31.64 18.74
C ILE A 573 4.01 -30.67 17.63
N LYS A 574 2.75 -30.73 17.17
CA LYS A 574 2.21 -29.79 16.18
C LYS A 574 2.20 -28.34 16.67
N ALA A 575 2.09 -28.11 17.98
CA ALA A 575 2.08 -26.78 18.57
C ALA A 575 3.49 -26.15 18.66
N LEU A 576 4.57 -26.94 18.56
CA LEU A 576 5.93 -26.42 18.60
C LEU A 576 6.20 -25.49 17.40
N SER A 577 6.77 -24.33 17.70
CA SER A 577 7.31 -23.41 16.70
C SER A 577 8.55 -23.99 16.01
N ALA A 578 8.92 -23.42 14.86
CA ALA A 578 10.11 -23.87 14.13
C ALA A 578 11.41 -23.74 14.94
N ALA A 579 11.55 -22.69 15.75
CA ALA A 579 12.70 -22.50 16.62
C ALA A 579 12.76 -23.55 17.73
N GLN A 580 11.62 -23.88 18.33
CA GLN A 580 11.53 -24.92 19.36
C GLN A 580 11.83 -26.31 18.78
N VAL A 581 11.32 -26.65 17.59
CA VAL A 581 11.63 -27.92 16.93
C VAL A 581 13.12 -28.02 16.58
N ALA A 582 13.75 -26.93 16.12
CA ALA A 582 15.20 -26.91 15.90
C ALA A 582 15.98 -27.10 17.20
N ALA A 583 15.51 -26.53 18.32
CA ALA A 583 16.12 -26.66 19.65
C ALA A 583 16.07 -28.08 20.23
N LEU A 584 15.25 -28.99 19.68
CA LEU A 584 15.32 -30.41 20.04
C LEU A 584 16.67 -31.07 19.72
N GLY A 585 17.51 -30.43 18.88
CA GLY A 585 18.82 -30.96 18.54
C GLY A 585 18.73 -32.38 17.99
N ASN A 586 19.48 -33.31 18.59
CA ASN A 586 19.49 -34.73 18.21
C ASN A 586 18.24 -35.49 18.67
N ASP A 587 17.47 -34.96 19.64
CA ASP A 587 16.26 -35.60 20.16
C ASP A 587 15.08 -35.51 19.19
N VAL A 588 15.21 -34.81 18.05
CA VAL A 588 14.27 -34.92 16.92
C VAL A 588 14.12 -36.38 16.44
N THR A 589 15.15 -37.19 16.64
CA THR A 589 15.14 -38.63 16.31
C THR A 589 14.30 -39.46 17.29
N ALA A 590 13.99 -38.94 18.49
CA ALA A 590 13.14 -39.60 19.47
C ALA A 590 11.62 -39.51 19.14
N LEU A 591 11.25 -38.69 18.14
CA LEU A 591 9.86 -38.59 17.68
C LEU A 591 9.41 -39.90 17.00
N SER A 592 8.24 -40.41 17.34
CA SER A 592 7.59 -41.45 16.54
C SER A 592 7.23 -40.95 15.15
N THR A 593 7.01 -41.86 14.20
CA THR A 593 6.54 -41.52 12.84
C THR A 593 5.26 -40.68 12.84
N ASN A 594 4.32 -40.97 13.74
CA ASN A 594 3.10 -40.17 13.93
C ASN A 594 3.39 -38.75 14.41
N GLN A 595 4.36 -38.56 15.31
CA GLN A 595 4.76 -37.22 15.75
C GLN A 595 5.49 -36.46 14.63
N THR A 596 6.39 -37.12 13.90
CA THR A 596 7.10 -36.53 12.75
C THR A 596 6.13 -36.04 11.67
N ALA A 597 5.10 -36.82 11.35
CA ALA A 597 4.05 -36.44 10.39
C ALA A 597 3.23 -35.21 10.85
N MET A 598 3.22 -34.90 12.15
CA MET A 598 2.46 -33.78 12.72
C MET A 598 3.26 -32.47 12.82
N LEU A 599 4.57 -32.50 12.54
CA LEU A 599 5.39 -31.30 12.46
C LEU A 599 4.82 -30.32 11.43
N SER A 600 4.82 -29.02 11.72
CA SER A 600 4.41 -28.05 10.72
C SER A 600 5.43 -27.98 9.57
N ALA A 601 5.00 -27.56 8.37
CA ALA A 601 5.90 -27.33 7.24
C ALA A 601 7.00 -26.30 7.56
N ALA A 602 6.67 -25.28 8.38
CA ALA A 602 7.63 -24.30 8.86
C ALA A 602 8.66 -24.94 9.80
N SER A 603 8.23 -25.86 10.65
CA SER A 603 9.11 -26.59 11.57
C SER A 603 10.07 -27.51 10.81
N VAL A 604 9.57 -28.27 9.84
CA VAL A 604 10.42 -29.14 8.98
C VAL A 604 11.44 -28.31 8.19
N LYS A 605 11.05 -27.15 7.66
CA LYS A 605 11.98 -26.21 7.01
C LYS A 605 13.02 -25.63 7.97
N GLY A 606 12.69 -25.48 9.25
CA GLY A 606 13.56 -24.95 10.30
C GLY A 606 14.61 -25.95 10.81
N LEU A 607 14.44 -27.25 10.55
CA LEU A 607 15.42 -28.29 10.91
C LEU A 607 16.75 -28.05 10.19
N THR A 608 17.86 -28.35 10.86
CA THR A 608 19.19 -28.32 10.24
C THR A 608 19.36 -29.47 9.24
N THR A 609 20.37 -29.37 8.39
CA THR A 609 20.73 -30.48 7.46
C THR A 609 21.08 -31.74 8.23
N ASP A 610 21.75 -31.61 9.37
CA ASP A 610 22.18 -32.74 10.20
C ASP A 610 20.97 -33.41 10.88
N GLN A 611 19.99 -32.61 11.34
CA GLN A 611 18.75 -33.12 11.91
C GLN A 611 17.91 -33.89 10.88
N ILE A 612 17.80 -33.35 9.65
CA ILE A 612 17.09 -34.03 8.55
C ILE A 612 17.79 -35.34 8.19
N ALA A 613 19.14 -35.34 8.10
CA ALA A 613 19.93 -36.53 7.79
C ALA A 613 19.89 -37.59 8.92
N ALA A 614 19.67 -37.17 10.16
CA ALA A 614 19.56 -38.05 11.32
C ALA A 614 18.20 -38.75 11.46
N LEU A 615 17.15 -38.27 10.76
CA LEU A 615 15.85 -38.94 10.77
C LEU A 615 15.96 -40.36 10.21
N SER A 616 15.36 -41.32 10.90
CA SER A 616 15.23 -42.68 10.39
C SER A 616 14.40 -42.71 9.10
N ILE A 617 14.55 -43.78 8.32
CA ILE A 617 13.83 -43.94 7.05
C ILE A 617 12.31 -43.91 7.23
N ASP A 618 11.81 -44.48 8.33
CA ASP A 618 10.39 -44.52 8.66
C ASP A 618 9.87 -43.14 9.07
N GLN A 619 10.65 -42.37 9.83
CA GLN A 619 10.31 -40.98 10.19
C GLN A 619 10.28 -40.08 8.95
N PHE A 620 11.29 -40.20 8.08
CA PHE A 620 11.34 -39.41 6.84
C PHE A 620 10.19 -39.78 5.90
N SER A 621 9.89 -41.08 5.74
CA SER A 621 8.77 -41.57 4.92
C SER A 621 7.42 -41.11 5.45
N ALA A 622 7.30 -40.87 6.76
CA ALA A 622 6.09 -40.34 7.39
C ALA A 622 5.83 -38.84 7.09
N LEU A 623 6.81 -38.11 6.54
CA LEU A 623 6.61 -36.71 6.16
C LEU A 623 5.56 -36.59 5.05
N THR A 624 4.59 -35.71 5.24
CA THR A 624 3.57 -35.37 4.25
C THR A 624 4.16 -34.65 3.03
N THR A 625 3.41 -34.62 1.94
CA THR A 625 3.77 -33.88 0.71
C THR A 625 4.02 -32.38 0.99
N VAL A 626 3.27 -31.78 1.91
CA VAL A 626 3.43 -30.38 2.31
C VAL A 626 4.75 -30.15 3.04
N GLN A 627 5.16 -31.08 3.90
CA GLN A 627 6.43 -31.01 4.61
C GLN A 627 7.62 -31.24 3.67
N ILE A 628 7.55 -32.24 2.78
CA ILE A 628 8.58 -32.49 1.76
C ILE A 628 8.74 -31.29 0.81
N GLY A 629 7.63 -30.68 0.38
CA GLY A 629 7.66 -29.48 -0.47
C GLY A 629 8.25 -28.24 0.22
N ALA A 630 8.29 -28.21 1.55
CA ALA A 630 8.86 -27.11 2.34
C ALA A 630 10.38 -27.22 2.57
N LEU A 631 10.97 -28.40 2.33
CA LEU A 631 12.41 -28.61 2.47
C LEU A 631 13.19 -27.68 1.55
N SER A 632 14.26 -27.11 2.08
CA SER A 632 15.24 -26.34 1.32
C SER A 632 16.11 -27.25 0.44
N SER A 633 16.76 -26.68 -0.58
CA SER A 633 17.70 -27.42 -1.42
C SER A 633 18.90 -27.96 -0.62
N GLY A 634 19.33 -27.27 0.45
CA GLY A 634 20.39 -27.76 1.33
C GLY A 634 19.97 -28.98 2.14
N GLN A 635 18.74 -28.97 2.69
CA GLN A 635 18.18 -30.13 3.41
C GLN A 635 18.00 -31.34 2.47
N ILE A 636 17.55 -31.11 1.23
CA ILE A 636 17.40 -32.18 0.23
C ILE A 636 18.76 -32.75 -0.18
N ALA A 637 19.78 -31.90 -0.37
CA ALA A 637 21.13 -32.35 -0.71
C ALA A 637 21.78 -33.20 0.42
N ALA A 638 21.37 -33.00 1.67
CA ALA A 638 21.84 -33.76 2.83
C ALA A 638 21.17 -35.14 2.98
N LEU A 639 20.11 -35.44 2.20
CA LEU A 639 19.41 -36.72 2.27
C LEU A 639 20.29 -37.87 1.73
N SER A 640 20.22 -39.03 2.38
CA SER A 640 20.84 -40.24 1.83
C SER A 640 20.11 -40.71 0.57
N THR A 641 20.77 -41.56 -0.23
CA THR A 641 20.13 -42.23 -1.37
C THR A 641 18.94 -43.08 -0.94
N ASP A 642 18.99 -43.67 0.26
CA ASP A 642 17.91 -44.49 0.80
C ASP A 642 16.67 -43.63 1.11
N ASN A 643 16.87 -42.43 1.68
CA ASN A 643 15.77 -41.48 1.88
C ASN A 643 15.10 -41.11 0.55
N ILE A 644 15.89 -40.86 -0.49
CA ILE A 644 15.35 -40.52 -1.82
C ILE A 644 14.60 -41.70 -2.43
N ALA A 645 15.15 -42.91 -2.35
CA ALA A 645 14.49 -44.13 -2.82
C ALA A 645 13.16 -44.41 -2.09
N SER A 646 13.06 -44.07 -0.79
CA SER A 646 11.85 -44.26 0.02
C SER A 646 10.70 -43.30 -0.27
N LEU A 647 10.94 -42.20 -1.01
CA LEU A 647 9.90 -41.21 -1.32
C LEU A 647 8.77 -41.82 -2.17
N SER A 648 7.52 -41.64 -1.75
CA SER A 648 6.40 -41.90 -2.65
C SER A 648 6.43 -40.95 -3.86
N VAL A 649 5.81 -41.37 -4.96
CA VAL A 649 5.61 -40.53 -6.15
C VAL A 649 4.96 -39.19 -5.80
N ALA A 650 4.00 -39.18 -4.87
CA ALA A 650 3.32 -37.96 -4.45
C ALA A 650 4.26 -37.00 -3.68
N GLN A 651 5.13 -37.53 -2.82
CA GLN A 651 6.14 -36.72 -2.12
C GLN A 651 7.17 -36.15 -3.10
N LEU A 652 7.67 -36.96 -4.03
CA LEU A 652 8.60 -36.51 -5.07
C LEU A 652 7.98 -35.44 -5.98
N ALA A 653 6.72 -35.60 -6.38
CA ALA A 653 5.99 -34.60 -7.17
C ALA A 653 5.75 -33.29 -6.38
N ALA A 654 5.67 -33.35 -5.05
CA ALA A 654 5.54 -32.17 -4.19
C ALA A 654 6.87 -31.44 -3.95
N MET A 655 8.03 -32.05 -4.25
CA MET A 655 9.32 -31.40 -4.12
C MET A 655 9.41 -30.16 -5.02
N SER A 656 9.90 -29.07 -4.44
CA SER A 656 10.10 -27.82 -5.18
C SER A 656 11.12 -27.99 -6.31
N THR A 657 11.01 -27.17 -7.35
CA THR A 657 11.98 -27.15 -8.45
C THR A 657 13.40 -26.81 -8.01
N SER A 658 13.55 -26.05 -6.91
CA SER A 658 14.86 -25.78 -6.30
C SER A 658 15.41 -27.01 -5.58
N GLY A 659 14.53 -27.81 -4.98
CA GLY A 659 14.86 -29.10 -4.39
C GLY A 659 15.41 -30.10 -5.40
N ILE A 660 14.76 -30.22 -6.56
CA ILE A 660 15.22 -31.11 -7.65
C ILE A 660 16.63 -30.73 -8.15
N VAL A 661 16.93 -29.43 -8.26
CA VAL A 661 18.29 -28.96 -8.62
C VAL A 661 19.31 -29.29 -7.53
N GLY A 662 18.88 -29.30 -6.25
CA GLY A 662 19.72 -29.64 -5.11
C GLY A 662 20.09 -31.13 -5.01
N LEU A 663 19.42 -32.03 -5.74
CA LEU A 663 19.74 -33.44 -5.75
C LEU A 663 21.11 -33.69 -6.40
N SER A 664 21.96 -34.45 -5.74
CA SER A 664 23.18 -34.98 -6.33
C SER A 664 22.88 -36.03 -7.41
N SER A 665 23.84 -36.28 -8.29
CA SER A 665 23.77 -37.36 -9.29
C SER A 665 23.49 -38.73 -8.68
N SER A 666 24.07 -39.04 -7.52
CA SER A 666 23.81 -40.30 -6.80
C SER A 666 22.38 -40.40 -6.28
N GLN A 667 21.81 -39.28 -5.83
CA GLN A 667 20.41 -39.24 -5.38
C GLN A 667 19.43 -39.38 -6.55
N ILE A 668 19.71 -38.77 -7.71
CA ILE A 668 18.91 -38.98 -8.93
C ILE A 668 18.97 -40.44 -9.37
N ALA A 669 20.16 -41.06 -9.36
CA ALA A 669 20.32 -42.47 -9.71
C ALA A 669 19.65 -43.45 -8.71
N ALA A 670 19.32 -43.00 -7.50
CA ALA A 670 18.60 -43.79 -6.51
C ALA A 670 17.07 -43.77 -6.71
N LEU A 671 16.55 -42.91 -7.59
CA LEU A 671 15.14 -42.93 -7.97
C LEU A 671 14.84 -44.18 -8.81
N SER A 672 13.70 -44.80 -8.55
CA SER A 672 13.13 -45.83 -9.42
C SER A 672 12.58 -45.23 -10.71
N THR A 673 12.47 -46.05 -11.75
CA THR A 673 11.88 -45.66 -13.04
C THR A 673 10.45 -45.13 -12.92
N ASP A 674 9.64 -45.68 -12.00
CA ASP A 674 8.28 -45.15 -11.73
C ASP A 674 8.35 -43.73 -11.17
N GLN A 675 9.21 -43.48 -10.18
CA GLN A 675 9.45 -42.14 -9.63
C GLN A 675 9.93 -41.15 -10.70
N VAL A 676 10.89 -41.52 -11.54
CA VAL A 676 11.39 -40.66 -12.63
C VAL A 676 10.28 -40.33 -13.64
N SER A 677 9.52 -41.34 -14.09
CA SER A 677 8.44 -41.17 -15.07
C SER A 677 7.29 -40.28 -14.56
N ARG A 678 7.21 -40.06 -13.25
CA ARG A 678 6.18 -39.24 -12.59
C ARG A 678 6.64 -37.83 -12.23
N LEU A 679 7.91 -37.49 -12.47
CA LEU A 679 8.39 -36.11 -12.34
C LEU A 679 7.62 -35.17 -13.27
N SER A 680 7.18 -34.03 -12.75
CA SER A 680 6.49 -33.04 -13.58
C SER A 680 7.41 -32.45 -14.64
N THR A 681 6.85 -31.93 -15.73
CA THR A 681 7.64 -31.24 -16.78
C THR A 681 8.43 -30.04 -16.24
N LYS A 682 7.91 -29.37 -15.20
CA LYS A 682 8.63 -28.29 -14.50
C LYS A 682 9.85 -28.79 -13.74
N GLN A 683 9.78 -29.99 -13.16
CA GLN A 683 10.92 -30.60 -12.46
C GLN A 683 11.95 -31.13 -13.46
N MET A 684 11.49 -31.82 -14.53
CA MET A 684 12.36 -32.33 -15.60
C MET A 684 13.16 -31.21 -16.28
N GLY A 685 12.53 -30.09 -16.60
CA GLY A 685 13.21 -28.93 -17.21
C GLY A 685 14.25 -28.24 -16.32
N ARG A 686 14.36 -28.64 -15.05
CA ARG A 686 15.33 -28.09 -14.08
C ARG A 686 16.51 -29.03 -13.84
N LEU A 687 16.48 -30.27 -14.32
CA LEU A 687 17.62 -31.18 -14.23
C LEU A 687 18.81 -30.61 -15.02
N SER A 688 19.99 -30.69 -14.40
CA SER A 688 21.26 -30.35 -15.02
C SER A 688 21.72 -31.47 -15.97
N ALA A 689 22.68 -31.16 -16.85
CA ALA A 689 23.29 -32.14 -17.75
C ALA A 689 23.84 -33.36 -16.99
N ALA A 690 24.49 -33.13 -15.84
CA ALA A 690 25.06 -34.20 -15.02
C ALA A 690 24.00 -35.08 -14.35
N GLN A 691 22.84 -34.52 -13.99
CA GLN A 691 21.72 -35.30 -13.43
C GLN A 691 20.98 -36.09 -14.52
N VAL A 692 20.81 -35.52 -15.72
CA VAL A 692 20.21 -36.24 -16.86
C VAL A 692 21.12 -37.38 -17.32
N ALA A 693 22.44 -37.18 -17.34
CA ALA A 693 23.42 -38.20 -17.69
C ALA A 693 23.40 -39.44 -16.75
N THR A 694 22.90 -39.27 -15.52
CA THR A 694 22.78 -40.37 -14.55
C THR A 694 21.49 -41.16 -14.63
N LEU A 695 20.50 -40.71 -15.40
CA LEU A 695 19.26 -41.49 -15.62
C LEU A 695 19.57 -42.79 -16.37
N GLY A 696 18.97 -43.90 -15.97
CA GLY A 696 19.08 -45.15 -16.71
C GLY A 696 18.43 -45.08 -18.09
N THR A 697 18.74 -46.03 -18.98
CA THR A 697 18.04 -46.16 -20.26
C THR A 697 16.55 -46.46 -20.09
N ASP A 698 16.19 -47.22 -19.05
CA ASP A 698 14.81 -47.55 -18.70
C ASP A 698 14.05 -46.31 -18.21
N ASP A 699 14.72 -45.42 -17.48
CA ASP A 699 14.16 -44.15 -17.04
C ASP A 699 13.82 -43.25 -18.23
N ILE A 700 14.76 -43.11 -19.18
CA ILE A 700 14.55 -42.33 -20.40
C ILE A 700 13.44 -42.93 -21.27
N ALA A 701 13.38 -44.25 -21.42
CA ALA A 701 12.32 -44.94 -22.15
C ALA A 701 10.94 -44.73 -21.51
N ALA A 702 10.87 -44.62 -20.17
CA ALA A 702 9.62 -44.40 -19.44
C ALA A 702 9.12 -42.93 -19.45
N LEU A 703 9.92 -41.97 -19.92
CA LEU A 703 9.50 -40.56 -19.98
C LEU A 703 8.40 -40.36 -21.02
N SER A 704 7.41 -39.52 -20.72
CA SER A 704 6.45 -39.06 -21.72
C SER A 704 7.11 -38.11 -22.74
N THR A 705 6.49 -37.97 -23.92
CA THR A 705 6.90 -36.97 -24.92
C THR A 705 6.92 -35.54 -24.36
N ALA A 706 5.99 -35.19 -23.47
CA ALA A 706 5.97 -33.91 -22.79
C ALA A 706 7.15 -33.71 -21.83
N GLN A 707 7.61 -34.77 -21.15
CA GLN A 707 8.80 -34.70 -20.30
C GLN A 707 10.07 -34.55 -21.14
N ILE A 708 10.21 -35.29 -22.24
CA ILE A 708 11.33 -35.13 -23.19
C ILE A 708 11.37 -33.72 -23.76
N ALA A 709 10.24 -33.19 -24.25
CA ALA A 709 10.14 -31.82 -24.77
C ALA A 709 10.43 -30.75 -23.70
N SER A 710 10.25 -31.07 -22.41
CA SER A 710 10.51 -30.16 -21.29
C SER A 710 11.97 -30.14 -20.81
N LEU A 711 12.78 -31.13 -21.18
CA LEU A 711 14.20 -31.17 -20.82
C LEU A 711 14.91 -29.90 -21.33
N SER A 712 15.78 -29.34 -20.50
CA SER A 712 16.56 -28.18 -20.92
C SER A 712 17.53 -28.55 -22.05
N ALA A 713 17.96 -27.56 -22.83
CA ALA A 713 19.00 -27.74 -23.85
C ALA A 713 20.28 -28.38 -23.27
N ALA A 714 20.67 -27.97 -22.05
CA ALA A 714 21.80 -28.57 -21.33
C ALA A 714 21.51 -30.02 -20.90
N GLY A 715 20.27 -30.31 -20.48
CA GLY A 715 19.83 -31.68 -20.17
C GLY A 715 19.96 -32.61 -21.37
N ILE A 716 19.50 -32.17 -22.54
CA ILE A 716 19.63 -32.93 -23.80
C ILE A 716 21.09 -33.14 -24.19
N ALA A 717 21.95 -32.12 -24.06
CA ALA A 717 23.38 -32.27 -24.29
C ALA A 717 24.04 -33.29 -23.32
N GLY A 718 23.47 -33.46 -22.13
CA GLY A 718 23.90 -34.45 -21.13
C GLY A 718 23.48 -35.90 -21.43
N LEU A 719 22.58 -36.16 -22.38
CA LEU A 719 22.19 -37.51 -22.74
C LEU A 719 23.35 -38.26 -23.39
N SER A 720 23.64 -39.46 -22.91
CA SER A 720 24.54 -40.39 -23.57
C SER A 720 23.94 -40.92 -24.88
N SER A 721 24.79 -41.41 -25.79
CA SER A 721 24.34 -42.08 -27.02
C SER A 721 23.42 -43.27 -26.72
N GLN A 722 23.68 -44.03 -25.65
CA GLN A 722 22.83 -45.15 -25.24
C GLN A 722 21.44 -44.70 -24.80
N GLN A 723 21.35 -43.60 -24.03
CA GLN A 723 20.07 -43.03 -23.62
C GLN A 723 19.28 -42.47 -24.81
N LEU A 724 19.95 -41.84 -25.78
CA LEU A 724 19.24 -41.32 -26.96
C LEU A 724 18.73 -42.45 -27.86
N ALA A 725 19.49 -43.55 -27.99
CA ALA A 725 19.09 -44.73 -28.74
C ALA A 725 17.88 -45.47 -28.15
N THR A 726 17.51 -45.22 -26.88
CA THR A 726 16.30 -45.82 -26.27
C THR A 726 15.05 -44.98 -26.40
N LEU A 727 15.13 -43.79 -27.02
CA LEU A 727 13.94 -43.01 -27.34
C LEU A 727 13.10 -43.77 -28.38
N SER A 728 11.80 -43.85 -28.12
CA SER A 728 10.82 -44.19 -29.14
C SER A 728 10.74 -43.10 -30.21
N THR A 729 10.22 -43.44 -31.39
CA THR A 729 10.03 -42.48 -32.49
C THR A 729 9.21 -41.27 -32.09
N SER A 730 8.16 -41.45 -31.28
CA SER A 730 7.36 -40.33 -30.74
C SER A 730 8.10 -39.47 -29.72
N GLN A 731 9.02 -40.04 -28.94
CA GLN A 731 9.86 -39.27 -28.03
C GLN A 731 10.95 -38.49 -28.79
N ALA A 732 11.56 -39.09 -29.81
CA ALA A 732 12.49 -38.40 -30.70
C ALA A 732 11.82 -37.25 -31.44
N GLU A 733 10.62 -37.47 -31.99
CA GLU A 733 9.79 -36.42 -32.64
C GLU A 733 9.39 -35.29 -31.67
N ALA A 734 9.28 -35.58 -30.37
CA ALA A 734 8.97 -34.56 -29.37
C ALA A 734 10.14 -33.63 -29.03
N LEU A 735 11.35 -33.92 -29.52
CA LEU A 735 12.50 -33.02 -29.39
C LEU A 735 12.21 -31.71 -30.13
N THR A 736 12.35 -30.60 -29.42
CA THR A 736 12.18 -29.28 -29.99
C THR A 736 13.42 -28.87 -30.78
N SER A 737 13.28 -27.98 -31.76
CA SER A 737 14.42 -27.45 -32.53
C SER A 737 15.49 -26.78 -31.63
N ALA A 738 15.11 -26.24 -30.46
CA ALA A 738 16.03 -25.68 -29.47
C ALA A 738 16.84 -26.76 -28.72
N GLN A 739 16.33 -27.98 -28.64
CA GLN A 739 17.03 -29.13 -28.09
C GLN A 739 17.94 -29.76 -29.15
N ILE A 740 17.43 -29.93 -30.38
CA ILE A 740 18.15 -30.58 -31.50
C ILE A 740 19.47 -29.87 -31.82
N VAL A 741 19.51 -28.53 -31.79
CA VAL A 741 20.74 -27.76 -32.08
C VAL A 741 21.89 -28.07 -31.11
N ASN A 742 21.60 -28.62 -29.92
CA ASN A 742 22.59 -28.97 -28.90
C ASN A 742 23.05 -30.42 -28.98
N LEU A 743 22.52 -31.23 -29.90
CA LEU A 743 23.00 -32.60 -30.12
C LEU A 743 24.34 -32.57 -30.88
N GLY A 744 25.30 -33.34 -30.40
CA GLY A 744 26.56 -33.60 -31.08
C GLY A 744 26.44 -34.67 -32.17
N SER A 745 27.51 -34.87 -32.95
CA SER A 745 27.55 -35.86 -34.04
C SER A 745 27.29 -37.29 -33.58
N THR A 746 27.80 -37.70 -32.42
CA THR A 746 27.59 -39.05 -31.86
C THR A 746 26.19 -39.25 -31.32
N GLN A 747 25.53 -38.18 -30.88
CA GLN A 747 24.15 -38.21 -30.37
C GLN A 747 23.17 -38.24 -31.53
N ILE A 748 23.25 -37.30 -32.49
CA ILE A 748 22.32 -37.26 -33.63
C ILE A 748 22.36 -38.55 -34.46
N ALA A 749 23.52 -39.22 -34.52
CA ALA A 749 23.67 -40.52 -35.19
C ALA A 749 22.87 -41.66 -34.56
N GLN A 750 22.38 -41.49 -33.32
CA GLN A 750 21.51 -42.47 -32.65
C GLN A 750 20.04 -42.27 -32.98
N LEU A 751 19.66 -41.14 -33.58
CA LEU A 751 18.32 -40.95 -34.11
C LEU A 751 18.24 -41.69 -35.45
N GLY A 752 17.33 -42.66 -35.53
CA GLY A 752 17.17 -43.53 -36.70
C GLY A 752 16.58 -42.80 -37.91
N THR A 753 16.53 -43.50 -39.05
CA THR A 753 15.86 -43.01 -40.26
C THR A 753 14.38 -42.69 -40.01
N ASP A 754 13.69 -43.54 -39.24
CA ASP A 754 12.27 -43.37 -38.89
C ASP A 754 12.02 -42.10 -38.04
N ASP A 755 12.98 -41.73 -37.19
CA ASP A 755 12.90 -40.52 -36.35
C ASP A 755 13.02 -39.26 -37.22
N LEU A 756 14.08 -39.19 -38.04
CA LEU A 756 14.32 -38.03 -38.91
C LEU A 756 13.28 -37.89 -40.02
N ALA A 757 12.67 -38.99 -40.47
CA ALA A 757 11.56 -38.94 -41.43
C ALA A 757 10.33 -38.22 -40.86
N LYS A 758 10.16 -38.20 -39.53
CA LYS A 758 9.06 -37.48 -38.85
C LYS A 758 9.40 -36.04 -38.50
N PHE A 759 10.68 -35.68 -38.47
CA PHE A 759 11.11 -34.32 -38.15
C PHE A 759 10.60 -33.32 -39.19
N THR A 760 10.13 -32.17 -38.70
CA THR A 760 9.73 -31.09 -39.60
C THR A 760 10.94 -30.49 -40.30
N THR A 761 10.73 -29.73 -41.37
CA THR A 761 11.82 -28.99 -42.03
C THR A 761 12.54 -28.03 -41.09
N LYS A 762 11.84 -27.49 -40.07
CA LYS A 762 12.43 -26.64 -39.04
C LYS A 762 13.38 -27.42 -38.12
N ASP A 763 13.04 -28.65 -37.79
CA ASP A 763 13.83 -29.51 -36.92
C ASP A 763 15.10 -29.99 -37.65
N ILE A 764 14.97 -30.37 -38.93
CA ILE A 764 16.12 -30.69 -39.79
C ILE A 764 17.05 -29.48 -39.96
N ALA A 765 16.49 -28.27 -40.17
CA ALA A 765 17.28 -27.04 -40.27
C ALA A 765 18.04 -26.69 -38.97
N ALA A 766 17.55 -27.17 -37.82
CA ALA A 766 18.18 -26.95 -36.52
C ALA A 766 19.33 -27.92 -36.22
N ILE A 767 19.51 -28.99 -37.00
CA ILE A 767 20.68 -29.87 -36.87
C ILE A 767 21.93 -29.05 -37.19
N SER A 768 22.82 -28.94 -36.20
CA SER A 768 24.05 -28.16 -36.34
C SER A 768 24.97 -28.76 -37.41
N SER A 769 25.79 -27.92 -38.04
CA SER A 769 26.79 -28.37 -39.01
C SER A 769 27.84 -29.32 -38.40
N SER A 770 28.10 -29.19 -37.09
CA SER A 770 28.94 -30.16 -36.36
C SER A 770 28.26 -31.51 -36.18
N ALA A 771 26.94 -31.55 -36.07
CA ALA A 771 26.19 -32.78 -35.87
C ALA A 771 25.91 -33.52 -37.17
N ILE A 772 25.60 -32.80 -38.27
CA ILE A 772 25.19 -33.39 -39.55
C ILE A 772 26.21 -34.40 -40.12
N SER A 773 27.50 -34.21 -39.83
CA SER A 773 28.58 -35.12 -40.25
C SER A 773 28.53 -36.49 -39.56
N GLY A 774 27.82 -36.60 -38.42
CA GLY A 774 27.57 -37.86 -37.72
C GLY A 774 26.45 -38.71 -38.33
N LEU A 775 25.58 -38.12 -39.16
CA LEU A 775 24.51 -38.87 -39.81
C LEU A 775 25.08 -39.84 -40.85
N SER A 776 24.54 -41.06 -40.91
CA SER A 776 24.94 -42.00 -41.94
C SER A 776 24.49 -41.53 -43.34
N ALA A 777 25.15 -42.01 -44.39
CA ALA A 777 24.75 -41.74 -45.76
C ALA A 777 23.33 -42.25 -46.06
N GLU A 778 22.94 -43.39 -45.48
CA GLU A 778 21.58 -43.94 -45.54
C GLU A 778 20.57 -43.00 -44.88
N THR A 779 20.91 -42.42 -43.73
CA THR A 779 20.05 -41.45 -43.04
C THR A 779 19.82 -40.20 -43.89
N ILE A 780 20.88 -39.64 -44.49
CA ILE A 780 20.76 -38.49 -45.39
C ILE A 780 19.90 -38.83 -46.61
N ALA A 781 20.11 -40.01 -47.21
CA ALA A 781 19.32 -40.49 -48.36
C ALA A 781 17.84 -40.70 -48.01
N SER A 782 17.50 -41.02 -46.76
CA SER A 782 16.12 -41.20 -46.30
C SER A 782 15.31 -39.89 -46.15
N LEU A 783 15.98 -38.73 -46.14
CA LEU A 783 15.31 -37.44 -45.99
C LEU A 783 14.45 -37.10 -47.21
N THR A 784 13.34 -36.41 -47.00
CA THR A 784 12.53 -35.89 -48.11
C THR A 784 13.24 -34.75 -48.84
N THR A 785 12.86 -34.47 -50.08
CA THR A 785 13.37 -33.32 -50.86
C THR A 785 13.16 -31.98 -50.13
N ALA A 786 12.04 -31.82 -49.43
CA ALA A 786 11.76 -30.64 -48.61
C ALA A 786 12.70 -30.52 -47.40
N GLN A 787 13.07 -31.65 -46.77
CA GLN A 787 14.03 -31.66 -45.66
C GLN A 787 15.46 -31.37 -46.14
N ILE A 788 15.87 -31.88 -47.30
CA ILE A 788 17.16 -31.53 -47.93
C ILE A 788 17.21 -30.04 -48.27
N ALA A 789 16.16 -29.49 -48.88
CA ALA A 789 16.06 -28.05 -49.17
C ALA A 789 16.05 -27.17 -47.90
N ALA A 790 15.69 -27.72 -46.74
CA ALA A 790 15.69 -27.01 -45.46
C ALA A 790 17.06 -26.98 -44.77
N LEU A 791 18.02 -27.80 -45.18
CA LEU A 791 19.38 -27.76 -44.63
C LEU A 791 20.03 -26.40 -44.89
N ASN A 792 20.61 -25.79 -43.86
CA ASN A 792 21.33 -24.53 -44.05
C ASN A 792 22.66 -24.73 -44.82
N MET A 793 23.23 -23.64 -45.33
CA MET A 793 24.47 -23.68 -46.12
C MET A 793 25.66 -24.29 -45.35
N GLN A 794 25.74 -24.07 -44.03
CA GLN A 794 26.82 -24.63 -43.21
C GLN A 794 26.67 -26.14 -43.06
N SER A 795 25.44 -26.66 -42.95
CA SER A 795 25.17 -28.09 -42.90
C SER A 795 25.50 -28.76 -44.23
N ILE A 796 25.15 -28.14 -45.38
CA ILE A 796 25.55 -28.65 -46.71
C ILE A 796 27.07 -28.68 -46.86
N ALA A 797 27.77 -27.61 -46.48
CA ALA A 797 29.24 -27.57 -46.53
C ALA A 797 29.90 -28.60 -45.59
N ALA A 798 29.22 -29.02 -44.53
CA ALA A 798 29.69 -30.02 -43.57
C ALA A 798 29.39 -31.47 -43.95
N LEU A 799 28.55 -31.71 -44.98
CA LEU A 799 28.30 -33.06 -45.49
C LEU A 799 29.59 -33.66 -46.08
N SER A 800 29.88 -34.89 -45.70
CA SER A 800 30.95 -35.67 -46.32
C SER A 800 30.64 -36.00 -47.79
N THR A 801 31.66 -36.31 -48.57
CA THR A 801 31.49 -36.76 -49.96
C THR A 801 30.66 -38.04 -50.06
N VAL A 802 30.70 -38.91 -49.05
CA VAL A 802 29.89 -40.14 -49.01
C VAL A 802 28.41 -39.82 -48.78
N GLN A 803 28.10 -38.83 -47.94
CA GLN A 803 26.73 -38.38 -47.73
C GLN A 803 26.16 -37.67 -48.96
N ILE A 804 26.98 -36.84 -49.65
CA ILE A 804 26.56 -36.19 -50.91
C ILE A 804 26.30 -37.22 -52.01
N ALA A 805 27.18 -38.21 -52.18
CA ALA A 805 27.02 -39.27 -53.17
C ALA A 805 25.82 -40.20 -52.91
N ALA A 806 25.28 -40.21 -51.70
CA ALA A 806 24.09 -41.00 -51.35
C ALA A 806 22.77 -40.27 -51.59
N LEU A 807 22.80 -38.97 -51.91
CA LEU A 807 21.60 -38.24 -52.31
C LEU A 807 21.04 -38.85 -53.60
N SER A 808 19.74 -39.04 -53.64
CA SER A 808 19.01 -39.35 -54.86
C SER A 808 18.99 -38.15 -55.80
N ILE A 809 18.83 -38.40 -57.10
CA ILE A 809 18.70 -37.35 -58.14
C ILE A 809 17.64 -36.30 -57.75
N ALA A 810 16.49 -36.73 -57.23
CA ALA A 810 15.42 -35.81 -56.79
C ALA A 810 15.82 -34.93 -55.59
N GLN A 811 16.67 -35.44 -54.69
CA GLN A 811 17.21 -34.65 -53.58
C GLN A 811 18.29 -33.67 -54.05
N VAL A 812 19.11 -34.07 -55.03
CA VAL A 812 20.10 -33.19 -55.67
C VAL A 812 19.41 -32.06 -56.43
N GLU A 813 18.35 -32.35 -57.19
CA GLU A 813 17.50 -31.36 -57.87
C GLU A 813 16.79 -30.41 -56.88
N ALA A 814 16.49 -30.88 -55.67
CA ALA A 814 15.86 -30.06 -54.63
C ALA A 814 16.83 -29.10 -53.91
N LEU A 815 18.14 -29.18 -54.17
CA LEU A 815 19.10 -28.23 -53.63
C LEU A 815 18.81 -26.83 -54.17
N THR A 816 18.77 -25.86 -53.25
CA THR A 816 18.65 -24.46 -53.61
C THR A 816 19.96 -23.93 -54.18
N THR A 817 19.92 -22.88 -55.00
CA THR A 817 21.12 -22.21 -55.54
C THR A 817 22.10 -21.78 -54.44
N ALA A 818 21.59 -21.38 -53.26
CA ALA A 818 22.42 -21.03 -52.12
C ALA A 818 23.18 -22.25 -51.56
N GLN A 819 22.51 -23.41 -51.46
CA GLN A 819 23.14 -24.66 -51.05
C GLN A 819 24.16 -25.15 -52.08
N VAL A 820 23.86 -25.05 -53.39
CA VAL A 820 24.81 -25.38 -54.47
C VAL A 820 26.08 -24.51 -54.37
N SER A 821 25.93 -23.22 -54.06
CA SER A 821 27.08 -22.32 -53.88
C SER A 821 27.97 -22.65 -52.68
N ALA A 822 27.44 -23.39 -51.70
CA ALA A 822 28.16 -23.84 -50.52
C ALA A 822 28.93 -25.16 -50.74
N LEU A 823 28.69 -25.87 -51.84
CA LEU A 823 29.38 -27.11 -52.17
C LEU A 823 30.87 -26.85 -52.47
N SER A 824 31.74 -27.65 -51.87
CA SER A 824 33.16 -27.69 -52.17
C SER A 824 33.46 -28.48 -53.45
N SER A 825 34.65 -28.31 -54.02
CA SER A 825 35.09 -29.10 -55.18
C SER A 825 35.05 -30.61 -54.95
N LYS A 826 35.35 -31.07 -53.73
CA LYS A 826 35.27 -32.50 -53.38
C LYS A 826 33.82 -33.01 -53.36
N GLN A 827 32.88 -32.18 -52.92
CA GLN A 827 31.47 -32.54 -52.88
C GLN A 827 30.85 -32.50 -54.28
N ILE A 828 31.20 -31.52 -55.12
CA ILE A 828 30.82 -31.52 -56.55
C ILE A 828 31.37 -32.75 -57.26
N ALA A 829 32.62 -33.15 -57.00
CA ALA A 829 33.22 -34.36 -57.56
C ALA A 829 32.58 -35.67 -57.06
N ALA A 830 31.81 -35.62 -55.97
CA ALA A 830 31.09 -36.76 -55.44
C ALA A 830 29.70 -36.94 -56.07
N LEU A 831 29.18 -35.91 -56.74
CA LEU A 831 27.98 -36.00 -57.57
C LEU A 831 28.30 -36.71 -58.88
N SER A 832 27.37 -37.53 -59.36
CA SER A 832 27.49 -38.16 -60.67
C SER A 832 27.25 -37.15 -61.81
N ALA A 833 27.63 -37.51 -63.04
CA ALA A 833 27.30 -36.71 -64.21
C ALA A 833 25.77 -36.55 -64.39
N ASP A 834 25.00 -37.60 -64.10
CA ASP A 834 23.54 -37.58 -64.15
C ASP A 834 22.93 -36.63 -63.11
N ASP A 835 23.50 -36.57 -61.90
CA ASP A 835 23.06 -35.63 -60.86
C ASP A 835 23.22 -34.18 -61.33
N ILE A 836 24.40 -33.83 -61.85
CA ILE A 836 24.70 -32.47 -62.31
C ILE A 836 23.96 -32.14 -63.60
N ALA A 837 23.65 -33.12 -64.46
CA ALA A 837 22.87 -32.88 -65.67
C ALA A 837 21.45 -32.35 -65.38
N THR A 838 20.89 -32.65 -64.20
CA THR A 838 19.59 -32.12 -63.76
C THR A 838 19.62 -30.65 -63.32
N PHE A 839 20.81 -30.08 -63.06
CA PHE A 839 20.93 -28.69 -62.60
C PHE A 839 20.41 -27.71 -63.65
N SER A 840 19.61 -26.75 -63.20
CA SER A 840 19.21 -25.63 -64.04
C SER A 840 20.42 -24.74 -64.35
N THR A 841 20.28 -23.84 -65.33
CA THR A 841 21.32 -22.82 -65.60
C THR A 841 21.60 -21.92 -64.39
N LYS A 842 20.63 -21.74 -63.48
CA LYS A 842 20.86 -20.98 -62.23
C LYS A 842 21.70 -21.76 -61.23
N ASP A 843 21.53 -23.08 -61.17
CA ASP A 843 22.29 -23.94 -60.26
C ASP A 843 23.74 -24.05 -60.76
N ILE A 844 23.94 -24.23 -62.08
CA ILE A 844 25.28 -24.19 -62.69
C ILE A 844 25.97 -22.83 -62.47
N ALA A 845 25.24 -21.72 -62.63
CA ALA A 845 25.76 -20.38 -62.34
C ALA A 845 26.10 -20.18 -60.86
N ALA A 846 25.45 -20.92 -59.95
CA ALA A 846 25.70 -20.87 -58.51
C ALA A 846 26.91 -21.69 -58.06
N ILE A 847 27.43 -22.60 -58.90
CA ILE A 847 28.67 -23.34 -58.61
C ILE A 847 29.81 -22.33 -58.43
N SER A 848 30.39 -22.30 -57.23
CA SER A 848 31.46 -21.36 -56.92
C SER A 848 32.71 -21.65 -57.79
N PRO A 849 33.51 -20.64 -58.16
CA PRO A 849 34.73 -20.86 -58.94
C PRO A 849 35.70 -21.88 -58.32
N ASN A 850 35.76 -21.95 -56.99
CA ASN A 850 36.58 -22.92 -56.27
C ASN A 850 36.05 -24.36 -56.39
N ALA A 851 34.74 -24.53 -56.62
CA ALA A 851 34.08 -25.81 -56.75
C ALA A 851 34.11 -26.36 -58.20
N VAL A 852 34.34 -25.50 -59.21
CA VAL A 852 34.44 -25.87 -60.63
C VAL A 852 35.51 -26.92 -60.89
N ALA A 853 36.63 -26.91 -60.15
CA ALA A 853 37.67 -27.94 -60.26
C ALA A 853 37.17 -29.36 -59.88
N GLY A 854 36.02 -29.46 -59.21
CA GLY A 854 35.35 -30.72 -58.91
C GLY A 854 34.54 -31.31 -60.06
N LEU A 855 34.22 -30.53 -61.11
CA LEU A 855 33.49 -31.04 -62.27
C LEU A 855 34.39 -32.01 -63.05
N SER A 856 34.01 -33.28 -63.13
CA SER A 856 34.78 -34.25 -63.91
C SER A 856 34.76 -33.88 -65.40
N THR A 857 35.73 -34.37 -66.17
CA THR A 857 35.73 -34.18 -67.63
C THR A 857 34.51 -34.81 -68.30
N GLU A 858 33.99 -35.90 -67.75
CA GLU A 858 32.73 -36.54 -68.19
C GLU A 858 31.53 -35.63 -67.93
N THR A 859 31.46 -35.04 -66.73
CA THR A 859 30.43 -34.06 -66.39
C THR A 859 30.49 -32.87 -67.35
N MET A 860 31.68 -32.31 -67.59
CA MET A 860 31.87 -31.19 -68.53
C MET A 860 31.36 -31.53 -69.94
N ALA A 861 31.66 -32.72 -70.44
CA ALA A 861 31.18 -33.18 -71.75
C ALA A 861 29.65 -33.40 -71.79
N SER A 862 29.02 -33.73 -70.65
CA SER A 862 27.57 -33.95 -70.54
C SER A 862 26.72 -32.68 -70.42
N LEU A 863 27.33 -31.55 -70.05
CA LEU A 863 26.61 -30.28 -69.88
C LEU A 863 26.04 -29.78 -71.21
N THR A 864 24.85 -29.20 -71.19
CA THR A 864 24.28 -28.50 -72.35
C THR A 864 25.05 -27.21 -72.65
N THR A 865 24.95 -26.73 -73.89
CA THR A 865 25.53 -25.43 -74.29
C THR A 865 25.01 -24.26 -73.44
N ALA A 866 23.73 -24.31 -73.02
CA ALA A 866 23.14 -23.31 -72.13
C ALA A 866 23.74 -23.36 -70.71
N GLN A 867 24.05 -24.56 -70.18
CA GLN A 867 24.72 -24.70 -68.89
C GLN A 867 26.17 -24.22 -68.95
N ILE A 868 26.91 -24.50 -70.03
CA ILE A 868 28.27 -23.95 -70.24
C ILE A 868 28.25 -22.42 -70.33
N ALA A 869 27.30 -21.85 -71.08
CA ALA A 869 27.12 -20.40 -71.14
C ALA A 869 26.71 -19.77 -69.80
N ALA A 870 26.13 -20.55 -68.87
CA ALA A 870 25.74 -20.09 -67.54
C ALA A 870 26.90 -20.08 -66.52
N LEU A 871 28.03 -20.75 -66.81
CA LEU A 871 29.21 -20.69 -65.93
C LEU A 871 29.70 -19.25 -65.78
N SER A 872 30.02 -18.84 -64.55
CA SER A 872 30.60 -17.52 -64.33
C SER A 872 31.95 -17.37 -65.04
N THR A 873 32.34 -16.14 -65.38
CA THR A 873 33.66 -15.86 -65.99
C THR A 873 34.81 -16.31 -65.09
N ALA A 874 34.67 -16.15 -63.77
CA ALA A 874 35.63 -16.69 -62.80
C ALA A 874 35.63 -18.23 -62.77
N GLY A 875 34.47 -18.87 -62.95
CA GLY A 875 34.37 -20.32 -63.10
C GLY A 875 35.10 -20.82 -64.35
N ILE A 876 34.93 -20.14 -65.49
CA ILE A 876 35.68 -20.44 -66.72
C ILE A 876 37.19 -20.29 -66.51
N GLY A 877 37.62 -19.21 -65.86
CA GLY A 877 39.03 -19.02 -65.49
C GLY A 877 39.57 -20.08 -64.51
N ALA A 878 38.70 -20.75 -63.75
CA ALA A 878 39.06 -21.81 -62.82
C ALA A 878 39.08 -23.22 -63.44
N LEU A 879 38.64 -23.39 -64.69
CA LEU A 879 38.68 -24.67 -65.38
C LEU A 879 40.14 -25.15 -65.54
N SER A 880 40.39 -26.41 -65.23
CA SER A 880 41.63 -27.07 -65.61
C SER A 880 41.72 -27.24 -67.13
N THR A 881 42.92 -27.39 -67.66
CA THR A 881 43.13 -27.65 -69.10
C THR A 881 42.47 -28.96 -69.55
N GLY A 882 42.39 -29.97 -68.67
CA GLY A 882 41.67 -31.21 -68.96
C GLY A 882 40.16 -31.01 -69.09
N GLN A 883 39.57 -30.15 -68.26
CA GLN A 883 38.14 -29.80 -68.37
C GLN A 883 37.84 -28.97 -69.61
N VAL A 884 38.73 -28.06 -70.00
CA VAL A 884 38.60 -27.28 -71.25
C VAL A 884 38.69 -28.21 -72.47
N ALA A 885 39.65 -29.13 -72.50
CA ALA A 885 39.80 -30.11 -73.59
C ALA A 885 38.65 -31.12 -73.68
N ALA A 886 37.85 -31.28 -72.61
CA ALA A 886 36.68 -32.16 -72.58
C ALA A 886 35.42 -31.48 -73.15
N LEU A 887 35.44 -30.16 -73.39
CA LEU A 887 34.35 -29.46 -74.04
C LEU A 887 34.25 -29.91 -75.50
N SER A 888 33.01 -30.15 -75.96
CA SER A 888 32.70 -30.28 -77.37
C SER A 888 32.80 -28.93 -78.08
N THR A 889 33.05 -28.95 -79.38
CA THR A 889 33.11 -27.74 -80.21
C THR A 889 31.85 -26.88 -80.10
N ALA A 890 30.66 -27.48 -79.98
CA ALA A 890 29.41 -26.74 -79.77
C ALA A 890 29.33 -26.06 -78.39
N GLN A 891 29.94 -26.65 -77.34
CA GLN A 891 30.04 -26.02 -76.03
C GLN A 891 31.06 -24.88 -76.02
N VAL A 892 32.17 -25.01 -76.77
CA VAL A 892 33.15 -23.94 -76.94
C VAL A 892 32.55 -22.75 -77.72
N GLU A 893 31.81 -23.03 -78.79
CA GLU A 893 31.06 -22.01 -79.55
C GLU A 893 30.01 -21.28 -78.69
N ALA A 894 29.44 -21.96 -77.70
CA ALA A 894 28.45 -21.38 -76.78
C ALA A 894 29.06 -20.46 -75.70
N LEU A 895 30.39 -20.39 -75.59
CA LEU A 895 31.04 -19.45 -74.67
C LEU A 895 30.70 -18.01 -75.05
N THR A 896 30.32 -17.22 -74.06
CA THR A 896 30.16 -15.79 -74.23
C THR A 896 31.53 -15.12 -74.39
N SER A 897 31.61 -14.00 -75.11
CA SER A 897 32.88 -13.29 -75.30
C SER A 897 33.52 -12.86 -73.97
N ALA A 898 32.73 -12.62 -72.92
CA ALA A 898 33.27 -12.35 -71.58
C ALA A 898 33.94 -13.58 -70.94
N GLN A 899 33.39 -14.78 -71.16
CA GLN A 899 34.00 -16.04 -70.74
C GLN A 899 35.26 -16.34 -71.56
N VAL A 900 35.26 -16.09 -72.87
CA VAL A 900 36.45 -16.19 -73.74
C VAL A 900 37.58 -15.29 -73.23
N GLY A 901 37.26 -14.05 -72.82
CA GLY A 901 38.24 -13.14 -72.24
C GLY A 901 38.80 -13.56 -70.88
N ALA A 902 38.14 -14.48 -70.18
CA ALA A 902 38.61 -15.04 -68.91
C ALA A 902 39.56 -16.23 -69.09
N LEU A 903 39.71 -16.78 -70.30
CA LEU A 903 40.62 -17.88 -70.59
C LEU A 903 42.08 -17.45 -70.42
N SER A 904 42.87 -18.31 -69.79
CA SER A 904 44.33 -18.20 -69.71
C SER A 904 45.01 -18.79 -70.96
N SER A 905 46.29 -18.49 -71.17
CA SER A 905 47.05 -19.08 -72.29
C SER A 905 47.11 -20.59 -72.26
N THR A 906 47.17 -21.22 -71.10
CA THR A 906 47.19 -22.69 -71.00
C THR A 906 45.82 -23.30 -71.34
N GLN A 907 44.73 -22.62 -71.00
CA GLN A 907 43.38 -23.04 -71.38
C GLN A 907 43.13 -22.82 -72.87
N VAL A 908 43.57 -21.70 -73.45
CA VAL A 908 43.50 -21.48 -74.91
C VAL A 908 44.34 -22.50 -75.67
N ALA A 909 45.51 -22.89 -75.16
CA ALA A 909 46.32 -23.95 -75.75
C ALA A 909 45.68 -25.35 -75.66
N ALA A 910 44.73 -25.55 -74.75
CA ALA A 910 43.97 -26.79 -74.63
C ALA A 910 42.77 -26.85 -75.61
N LEU A 911 42.38 -25.73 -76.22
CA LEU A 911 41.37 -25.69 -77.27
C LEU A 911 41.97 -26.20 -78.60
N GLY A 912 41.21 -27.02 -79.32
CA GLY A 912 41.59 -27.46 -80.65
C GLY A 912 41.55 -26.32 -81.67
N ALA A 913 42.23 -26.49 -82.81
CA ALA A 913 42.14 -25.55 -83.91
C ALA A 913 40.70 -25.42 -84.44
N ASP A 914 39.95 -26.52 -84.45
CA ASP A 914 38.53 -26.55 -84.83
C ASP A 914 37.66 -25.75 -83.87
N ASP A 915 37.98 -25.76 -82.57
CA ASP A 915 37.25 -24.99 -81.56
C ASP A 915 37.47 -23.48 -81.74
N ILE A 916 38.72 -23.05 -81.91
CA ILE A 916 39.06 -21.64 -82.15
C ILE A 916 38.51 -21.14 -83.50
N ALA A 917 38.40 -22.02 -84.50
CA ALA A 917 37.80 -21.66 -85.79
C ALA A 917 36.32 -21.26 -85.68
N THR A 918 35.61 -21.72 -84.63
CA THR A 918 34.22 -21.31 -84.37
C THR A 918 34.09 -19.90 -83.79
N PHE A 919 35.18 -19.30 -83.28
CA PHE A 919 35.12 -17.99 -82.64
C PHE A 919 34.77 -16.88 -83.62
N SER A 920 33.80 -16.04 -83.25
CA SER A 920 33.51 -14.82 -83.99
C SER A 920 34.64 -13.80 -83.86
N THR A 921 34.63 -12.75 -84.68
CA THR A 921 35.57 -11.63 -84.51
C THR A 921 35.44 -10.95 -83.15
N ARG A 922 34.25 -10.99 -82.53
CA ARG A 922 34.03 -10.47 -81.17
C ARG A 922 34.72 -11.32 -80.11
N ASP A 923 34.73 -12.64 -80.29
CA ASP A 923 35.36 -13.56 -79.35
C ASP A 923 36.89 -13.48 -79.46
N ILE A 924 37.41 -13.40 -80.69
CA ILE A 924 38.85 -13.17 -80.93
C ILE A 924 39.29 -11.81 -80.36
N ALA A 925 38.48 -10.76 -80.52
CA ALA A 925 38.76 -9.45 -79.92
C ALA A 925 38.72 -9.48 -78.38
N ALA A 926 37.95 -10.40 -77.78
CA ALA A 926 37.85 -10.55 -76.35
C ALA A 926 39.03 -11.33 -75.73
N LEU A 927 39.82 -12.06 -76.52
CA LEU A 927 41.01 -12.74 -76.04
C LEU A 927 41.96 -11.73 -75.37
N SER A 928 42.29 -11.99 -74.10
CA SER A 928 43.25 -11.17 -73.39
C SER A 928 44.66 -11.36 -74.00
N SER A 929 45.51 -10.34 -73.90
CA SER A 929 46.90 -10.43 -74.35
C SER A 929 47.67 -11.55 -73.64
N ASN A 930 47.25 -11.96 -72.44
CA ASN A 930 47.86 -13.09 -71.72
C ASN A 930 47.41 -14.46 -72.27
N ALA A 931 46.29 -14.52 -72.98
CA ALA A 931 45.73 -15.73 -73.58
C ALA A 931 46.30 -16.00 -74.98
N VAL A 932 46.58 -14.94 -75.75
CA VAL A 932 47.10 -15.01 -77.13
C VAL A 932 48.35 -15.89 -77.30
N PRO A 933 49.35 -15.90 -76.39
CA PRO A 933 50.48 -16.82 -76.47
C PRO A 933 50.11 -18.31 -76.45
N GLY A 934 48.89 -18.64 -75.99
CA GLY A 934 48.35 -20.00 -76.02
C GLY A 934 47.93 -20.49 -77.41
N LEU A 935 47.72 -19.60 -78.38
CA LEU A 935 47.37 -19.99 -79.74
C LEU A 935 48.53 -20.70 -80.41
N SER A 936 48.32 -21.90 -80.94
CA SER A 936 49.37 -22.58 -81.69
C SER A 936 49.70 -21.82 -82.99
N THR A 937 50.91 -22.02 -83.53
CA THR A 937 51.28 -21.44 -84.83
C THR A 937 50.36 -21.92 -85.96
N GLN A 938 49.87 -23.16 -85.87
CA GLN A 938 48.88 -23.71 -86.80
C GLN A 938 47.54 -22.98 -86.69
N THR A 939 47.08 -22.70 -85.47
CA THR A 939 45.84 -21.95 -85.22
C THR A 939 45.95 -20.52 -85.74
N ILE A 940 47.09 -19.84 -85.51
CA ILE A 940 47.33 -18.50 -86.06
C ILE A 940 47.24 -18.51 -87.59
N ALA A 941 47.88 -19.47 -88.25
CA ALA A 941 47.83 -19.61 -89.71
C ALA A 941 46.43 -19.94 -90.25
N SER A 942 45.57 -20.59 -89.45
CA SER A 942 44.19 -20.94 -89.84
C SER A 942 43.15 -19.84 -89.57
N LEU A 943 43.50 -18.80 -88.81
CA LEU A 943 42.58 -17.68 -88.57
C LEU A 943 42.29 -16.92 -89.88
N THR A 944 41.06 -16.46 -90.04
CA THR A 944 40.71 -15.58 -91.14
C THR A 944 41.40 -14.21 -90.98
N THR A 945 41.58 -13.48 -92.09
CA THR A 945 42.10 -12.11 -92.07
C THR A 945 41.26 -11.18 -91.19
N ALA A 946 39.93 -11.37 -91.15
CA ALA A 946 39.03 -10.63 -90.26
C ALA A 946 39.26 -10.93 -88.78
N GLN A 947 39.56 -12.19 -88.41
CA GLN A 947 39.89 -12.57 -87.03
C GLN A 947 41.27 -12.02 -86.62
N ILE A 948 42.28 -12.08 -87.49
CA ILE A 948 43.59 -11.44 -87.22
C ILE A 948 43.45 -9.93 -87.04
N ALA A 949 42.70 -9.26 -87.92
CA ALA A 949 42.43 -7.83 -87.79
C ALA A 949 41.65 -7.48 -86.50
N ALA A 950 40.84 -8.40 -85.97
CA ALA A 950 40.10 -8.22 -84.73
C ALA A 950 40.95 -8.39 -83.46
N LEU A 951 42.17 -8.95 -83.53
CA LEU A 951 43.05 -9.04 -82.37
C LEU A 951 43.37 -7.64 -81.82
N SER A 952 43.29 -7.49 -80.51
CA SER A 952 43.68 -6.22 -79.87
C SER A 952 45.15 -5.90 -80.14
N THR A 953 45.51 -4.62 -80.08
CA THR A 953 46.91 -4.17 -80.22
C THR A 953 47.83 -4.81 -79.18
N ALA A 954 47.33 -4.99 -77.95
CA ALA A 954 48.02 -5.73 -76.90
C ALA A 954 48.15 -7.23 -77.23
N GLY A 955 47.15 -7.83 -77.88
CA GLY A 955 47.20 -9.20 -78.38
C GLY A 955 48.28 -9.38 -79.45
N ILE A 956 48.34 -8.50 -80.44
CA ILE A 956 49.40 -8.50 -81.46
C ILE A 956 50.78 -8.35 -80.82
N GLY A 957 50.94 -7.41 -79.88
CA GLY A 957 52.19 -7.24 -79.13
C GLY A 957 52.56 -8.45 -78.26
N ALA A 958 51.59 -9.29 -77.87
CA ALA A 958 51.83 -10.48 -77.07
C ALA A 958 52.16 -11.75 -77.90
N LEU A 959 52.02 -11.72 -79.23
CA LEU A 959 52.41 -12.85 -80.07
C LEU A 959 53.87 -13.22 -79.86
N SER A 960 54.17 -14.50 -79.73
CA SER A 960 55.55 -14.98 -79.79
C SER A 960 56.13 -14.77 -81.20
N THR A 961 57.45 -14.72 -81.31
CA THR A 961 58.12 -14.61 -82.63
C THR A 961 57.78 -15.79 -83.54
N GLY A 962 57.53 -16.98 -82.97
CA GLY A 962 57.07 -18.14 -83.75
C GLY A 962 55.65 -17.99 -84.28
N GLN A 963 54.75 -17.35 -83.52
CA GLN A 963 53.39 -17.05 -83.98
C GLN A 963 53.39 -15.94 -85.05
N VAL A 964 54.23 -14.90 -84.90
CA VAL A 964 54.37 -13.86 -85.93
C VAL A 964 54.92 -14.43 -87.24
N ALA A 965 55.93 -15.31 -87.17
CA ALA A 965 56.46 -15.99 -88.34
C ALA A 965 55.48 -16.98 -89.00
N ALA A 966 54.40 -17.36 -88.29
CA ALA A 966 53.35 -18.23 -88.79
C ALA A 966 52.19 -17.48 -89.44
N LEU A 967 52.16 -16.14 -89.36
CA LEU A 967 51.21 -15.34 -90.10
C LEU A 967 51.41 -15.56 -91.61
N THR A 968 50.31 -15.69 -92.32
CA THR A 968 50.32 -15.68 -93.79
C THR A 968 50.46 -14.24 -94.30
N GLY A 969 50.96 -14.06 -95.53
CA GLY A 969 51.09 -12.72 -96.12
C GLY A 969 49.77 -11.94 -96.10
N ASP A 970 48.66 -12.58 -96.49
CA ASP A 970 47.32 -11.98 -96.44
C ASP A 970 46.90 -11.52 -95.02
N GLN A 971 47.37 -12.21 -93.98
CA GLN A 971 47.11 -11.83 -92.59
C GLN A 971 48.00 -10.66 -92.13
N VAL A 972 49.25 -10.57 -92.62
CA VAL A 972 50.12 -9.42 -92.35
C VAL A 972 49.59 -8.16 -93.04
N ASP A 973 49.11 -8.28 -94.28
CA ASP A 973 48.59 -7.17 -95.09
C ASP A 973 47.42 -6.45 -94.42
N VAL A 974 46.54 -7.19 -93.74
CA VAL A 974 45.36 -6.63 -93.06
C VAL A 974 45.64 -6.04 -91.68
N LEU A 975 46.88 -6.13 -91.16
CA LEU A 975 47.22 -5.51 -89.89
C LEU A 975 47.08 -3.99 -89.97
N THR A 976 46.35 -3.42 -89.02
CA THR A 976 46.20 -1.97 -88.92
C THR A 976 47.52 -1.31 -88.54
N ASN A 977 47.66 -0.03 -88.86
CA ASN A 977 48.85 0.76 -88.49
C ASN A 977 49.15 0.69 -86.98
N THR A 978 48.12 0.67 -86.13
CA THR A 978 48.31 0.57 -84.68
C THR A 978 48.76 -0.83 -84.23
N GLN A 979 48.31 -1.89 -84.91
CA GLN A 979 48.79 -3.25 -84.66
C GLN A 979 50.25 -3.43 -85.13
N ILE A 980 50.62 -2.88 -86.29
CA ILE A 980 52.01 -2.85 -86.78
C ILE A 980 52.91 -2.09 -85.79
N ALA A 981 52.46 -0.94 -85.29
CA ALA A 981 53.19 -0.16 -84.29
C ALA A 981 53.40 -0.90 -82.95
N ALA A 982 52.51 -1.85 -82.62
CA ALA A 982 52.59 -2.66 -81.41
C ALA A 982 53.59 -3.81 -81.51
N LEU A 983 54.10 -4.13 -82.71
CA LEU A 983 55.13 -5.15 -82.89
C LEU A 983 56.44 -4.72 -82.22
N THR A 984 57.00 -5.63 -81.44
CA THR A 984 58.32 -5.51 -80.84
C THR A 984 59.41 -5.71 -81.88
N SER A 985 60.63 -5.24 -81.59
CA SER A 985 61.79 -5.42 -82.47
C SER A 985 62.04 -6.88 -82.85
N LYS A 986 61.83 -7.82 -81.93
CA LYS A 986 61.98 -9.26 -82.18
C LYS A 986 60.87 -9.83 -83.06
N GLN A 987 59.65 -9.33 -82.94
CA GLN A 987 58.52 -9.74 -83.78
C GLN A 987 58.68 -9.19 -85.21
N VAL A 988 59.11 -7.93 -85.36
CA VAL A 988 59.43 -7.35 -86.68
C VAL A 988 60.56 -8.12 -87.36
N ALA A 989 61.60 -8.52 -86.62
CA ALA A 989 62.67 -9.39 -87.14
C ALA A 989 62.19 -10.79 -87.56
N ALA A 990 61.04 -11.24 -87.04
CA ALA A 990 60.47 -12.55 -87.33
C ALA A 990 59.54 -12.55 -88.55
N LEU A 991 59.13 -11.38 -89.05
CA LEU A 991 58.42 -11.26 -90.33
C LEU A 991 59.33 -11.71 -91.46
N SER A 992 58.79 -12.36 -92.48
CA SER A 992 59.59 -12.72 -93.64
C SER A 992 60.00 -11.48 -94.44
N VAL A 993 61.00 -11.63 -95.31
CA VAL A 993 61.41 -10.56 -96.23
C VAL A 993 60.23 -10.18 -97.16
N ALA A 994 59.41 -11.14 -97.56
CA ALA A 994 58.21 -10.88 -98.37
C ALA A 994 57.12 -10.14 -97.59
N ASP A 995 56.95 -10.43 -96.30
CA ASP A 995 55.99 -9.73 -95.44
C ASP A 995 56.39 -8.26 -95.25
N ILE A 996 57.68 -7.97 -95.04
CA ILE A 996 58.17 -6.59 -94.96
C ILE A 996 58.00 -5.85 -96.29
N ALA A 997 58.31 -6.50 -97.41
CA ALA A 997 58.19 -5.91 -98.74
C ALA A 997 56.72 -5.66 -99.17
N SER A 998 55.75 -6.38 -98.61
CA SER A 998 54.32 -6.21 -98.92
C SER A 998 53.62 -5.12 -98.10
N LEU A 999 54.24 -4.66 -96.99
CA LEU A 999 53.67 -3.58 -96.18
C LEU A 999 53.47 -2.30 -96.99
N SER A 1000 52.34 -1.63 -96.80
CA SER A 1000 52.15 -0.31 -97.37
C SER A 1000 53.12 0.71 -96.77
N ALA A 1001 53.41 1.79 -97.51
CA ALA A 1001 54.19 2.93 -97.02
C ALA A 1001 53.67 3.45 -95.66
N ALA A 1002 52.35 3.44 -95.43
CA ALA A 1002 51.76 3.85 -94.16
C ALA A 1002 52.03 2.86 -93.01
N GLN A 1003 52.10 1.55 -93.28
CA GLN A 1003 52.47 0.54 -92.29
C GLN A 1003 53.96 0.59 -91.98
N ILE A 1004 54.83 0.85 -92.96
CA ILE A 1004 56.27 1.10 -92.73
C ILE A 1004 56.47 2.36 -91.86
N ALA A 1005 55.77 3.45 -92.16
CA ALA A 1005 55.79 4.67 -91.34
C ALA A 1005 55.23 4.44 -89.92
N ALA A 1006 54.37 3.44 -89.73
CA ALA A 1006 53.82 3.09 -88.42
C ALA A 1006 54.75 2.23 -87.55
N LEU A 1007 55.81 1.64 -88.11
CA LEU A 1007 56.78 0.85 -87.33
C LEU A 1007 57.40 1.70 -86.22
N SER A 1008 57.44 1.15 -85.00
CA SER A 1008 58.15 1.82 -83.90
C SER A 1008 59.65 1.91 -84.22
N THR A 1009 60.37 2.84 -83.57
CA THR A 1009 61.84 2.90 -83.67
C THR A 1009 62.51 1.59 -83.23
N GLY A 1010 61.90 0.89 -82.26
CA GLY A 1010 62.27 -0.47 -81.90
C GLY A 1010 62.07 -1.46 -83.06
N GLY A 1011 60.93 -1.40 -83.74
CA GLY A 1011 60.68 -2.16 -84.96
C GLY A 1011 61.73 -1.93 -86.05
N ILE A 1012 62.05 -0.67 -86.35
CA ILE A 1012 63.07 -0.28 -87.33
C ILE A 1012 64.45 -0.83 -86.97
N THR A 1013 64.87 -0.71 -85.70
CA THR A 1013 66.16 -1.31 -85.25
C THR A 1013 66.14 -2.84 -85.26
N GLY A 1014 64.96 -3.44 -85.21
CA GLY A 1014 64.75 -4.88 -85.30
C GLY A 1014 64.83 -5.44 -86.73
N LEU A 1015 64.63 -4.60 -87.76
CA LEU A 1015 64.72 -5.03 -89.15
C LEU A 1015 66.11 -5.59 -89.47
N THR A 1016 66.15 -6.76 -90.10
CA THR A 1016 67.39 -7.34 -90.62
C THR A 1016 67.87 -6.56 -91.84
N THR A 1017 69.14 -6.72 -92.20
CA THR A 1017 69.66 -6.12 -93.44
C THR A 1017 68.94 -6.63 -94.68
N ASP A 1018 68.49 -7.88 -94.68
CA ASP A 1018 67.77 -8.47 -95.81
C ASP A 1018 66.34 -7.90 -95.92
N GLN A 1019 65.71 -7.61 -94.78
CA GLN A 1019 64.40 -6.94 -94.74
C GLN A 1019 64.49 -5.47 -95.19
N ILE A 1020 65.54 -4.72 -94.79
CA ILE A 1020 65.75 -3.33 -95.25
C ILE A 1020 66.05 -3.29 -96.75
N ALA A 1021 66.90 -4.20 -97.25
CA ALA A 1021 67.24 -4.27 -98.67
C ALA A 1021 66.06 -4.64 -99.59
N ALA A 1022 65.00 -5.20 -99.02
CA ALA A 1022 63.79 -5.57 -99.75
C ALA A 1022 62.72 -4.48 -99.78
N LEU A 1023 62.93 -3.36 -99.07
CA LEU A 1023 62.05 -2.21 -99.16
C LEU A 1023 62.14 -1.58 -100.56
N ASP A 1024 61.01 -1.17 -101.11
CA ASP A 1024 60.98 -0.32 -102.29
C ASP A 1024 61.26 1.15 -101.95
N THR A 1025 61.57 1.95 -102.95
CA THR A 1025 61.91 3.37 -102.78
C THR A 1025 60.80 4.18 -102.12
N THR A 1026 59.53 3.79 -102.29
CA THR A 1026 58.36 4.47 -101.68
C THR A 1026 58.26 4.14 -100.19
N GLN A 1027 58.52 2.88 -99.82
CA GLN A 1027 58.57 2.44 -98.43
C GLN A 1027 59.74 3.09 -97.68
N VAL A 1028 60.91 3.21 -98.33
CA VAL A 1028 62.06 3.92 -97.75
C VAL A 1028 61.79 5.42 -97.61
N GLU A 1029 61.17 6.07 -98.59
CA GLU A 1029 60.73 7.47 -98.51
C GLU A 1029 59.69 7.70 -97.40
N ALA A 1030 58.89 6.68 -97.06
CA ALA A 1030 57.90 6.77 -96.00
C ALA A 1030 58.49 6.75 -94.58
N LEU A 1031 59.78 6.42 -94.42
CA LEU A 1031 60.44 6.46 -93.12
C LEU A 1031 60.44 7.88 -92.57
N THR A 1032 59.98 8.03 -91.33
CA THR A 1032 60.05 9.31 -90.63
C THR A 1032 61.49 9.64 -90.23
N ASP A 1033 61.80 10.92 -90.05
CA ASP A 1033 63.09 11.38 -89.53
C ASP A 1033 63.51 10.67 -88.22
N ILE A 1034 62.56 10.40 -87.33
CA ILE A 1034 62.79 9.63 -86.10
C ILE A 1034 63.18 8.16 -86.39
N GLN A 1035 62.52 7.51 -87.36
CA GLN A 1035 62.83 6.14 -87.77
C GLN A 1035 64.19 6.07 -88.49
N VAL A 1036 64.49 7.03 -89.37
CA VAL A 1036 65.79 7.16 -90.05
C VAL A 1036 66.92 7.32 -89.03
N GLY A 1037 66.71 8.11 -87.98
CA GLY A 1037 67.70 8.25 -86.90
C GLY A 1037 67.92 6.99 -86.06
N ALA A 1038 66.99 6.04 -86.10
CA ALA A 1038 67.11 4.74 -85.43
C ALA A 1038 67.87 3.69 -86.25
N LEU A 1039 68.11 3.92 -87.55
CA LEU A 1039 68.84 2.99 -88.40
C LEU A 1039 70.29 2.82 -87.93
N SER A 1040 70.76 1.56 -87.90
CA SER A 1040 72.15 1.22 -87.65
C SER A 1040 73.01 1.40 -88.90
N SER A 1041 74.34 1.48 -88.73
CA SER A 1041 75.26 1.55 -89.87
C SER A 1041 75.15 0.37 -90.82
N LYS A 1042 74.80 -0.82 -90.32
CA LYS A 1042 74.59 -2.00 -91.18
C LYS A 1042 73.32 -1.89 -92.01
N GLN A 1043 72.25 -1.31 -91.44
CA GLN A 1043 70.99 -1.11 -92.15
C GLN A 1043 71.10 0.04 -93.17
N ILE A 1044 71.81 1.12 -92.85
CA ILE A 1044 72.12 2.20 -93.82
C ILE A 1044 72.96 1.67 -94.98
N ALA A 1045 73.90 0.74 -94.74
CA ALA A 1045 74.80 0.22 -95.76
C ALA A 1045 74.12 -0.62 -96.86
N VAL A 1046 72.88 -1.07 -96.64
CA VAL A 1046 72.12 -1.86 -97.61
C VAL A 1046 71.04 -1.04 -98.32
N LEU A 1047 70.88 0.24 -97.99
CA LEU A 1047 70.06 1.16 -98.78
C LEU A 1047 70.76 1.49 -100.10
N SER A 1048 70.00 1.55 -101.18
CA SER A 1048 70.52 1.94 -102.49
C SER A 1048 70.80 3.44 -102.54
N THR A 1049 71.56 3.86 -103.56
CA THR A 1049 71.78 5.29 -103.82
C THR A 1049 70.47 6.02 -104.13
N ASP A 1050 69.53 5.33 -104.77
CA ASP A 1050 68.22 5.88 -105.12
C ASP A 1050 67.37 6.08 -103.86
N ASP A 1051 67.43 5.14 -102.90
CA ASP A 1051 66.75 5.26 -101.61
C ASP A 1051 67.22 6.48 -100.83
N ILE A 1052 68.54 6.65 -100.66
CA ILE A 1052 69.12 7.79 -99.94
C ILE A 1052 68.87 9.11 -100.69
N ALA A 1053 68.74 9.07 -102.02
CA ALA A 1053 68.40 10.26 -102.80
C ALA A 1053 66.99 10.78 -102.51
N THR A 1054 66.05 9.91 -102.09
CA THR A 1054 64.69 10.33 -101.69
C THR A 1054 64.64 11.03 -100.34
N PHE A 1055 65.65 10.85 -99.48
CA PHE A 1055 65.67 11.45 -98.14
C PHE A 1055 65.67 12.97 -98.19
N SER A 1056 64.75 13.57 -97.43
CA SER A 1056 64.71 15.00 -97.23
C SER A 1056 65.92 15.46 -96.40
N THR A 1057 66.17 16.77 -96.36
CA THR A 1057 67.23 17.33 -95.51
C THR A 1057 66.99 17.05 -94.02
N LYS A 1058 65.75 16.80 -93.58
CA LYS A 1058 65.48 16.40 -92.19
C LYS A 1058 65.89 14.96 -91.93
N ASP A 1059 65.60 14.07 -92.88
CA ASP A 1059 65.95 12.65 -92.76
C ASP A 1059 67.47 12.48 -92.77
N ILE A 1060 68.17 13.17 -93.68
CA ILE A 1060 69.64 13.21 -93.71
C ILE A 1060 70.22 13.78 -92.42
N ALA A 1061 69.61 14.84 -91.85
CA ALA A 1061 70.05 15.41 -90.58
C ALA A 1061 69.82 14.45 -89.40
N ALA A 1062 68.82 13.59 -89.49
CA ALA A 1062 68.48 12.61 -88.46
C ALA A 1062 69.40 11.39 -88.46
N ILE A 1063 70.10 11.08 -89.56
CA ILE A 1063 71.08 9.98 -89.61
C ILE A 1063 72.10 10.15 -88.48
N SER A 1064 72.10 9.19 -87.55
CA SER A 1064 72.98 9.26 -86.39
C SER A 1064 74.45 9.16 -86.81
N SER A 1065 75.35 9.82 -86.06
CA SER A 1065 76.79 9.79 -86.36
C SER A 1065 77.39 8.37 -86.36
N ASN A 1066 76.74 7.43 -85.67
CA ASN A 1066 77.14 6.01 -85.65
C ASN A 1066 76.66 5.25 -86.90
N ALA A 1067 75.63 5.73 -87.59
CA ALA A 1067 75.11 5.15 -88.81
C ALA A 1067 75.84 5.66 -90.06
N ILE A 1068 76.39 6.88 -90.02
CA ILE A 1068 77.12 7.52 -91.13
C ILE A 1068 78.21 6.65 -91.76
N PRO A 1069 79.04 5.89 -91.01
CA PRO A 1069 80.01 4.99 -91.62
C PRO A 1069 79.42 3.91 -92.54
N GLY A 1070 78.11 3.68 -92.45
CA GLY A 1070 77.36 2.78 -93.33
C GLY A 1070 77.12 3.33 -94.73
N LEU A 1071 77.13 4.65 -94.94
CA LEU A 1071 76.94 5.23 -96.28
C LEU A 1071 78.07 4.76 -97.22
N SER A 1072 77.74 4.28 -98.42
CA SER A 1072 78.79 3.98 -99.39
C SER A 1072 79.48 5.27 -99.84
N ALA A 1073 80.76 5.18 -100.24
CA ALA A 1073 81.45 6.34 -100.82
C ALA A 1073 80.71 6.85 -102.08
N GLU A 1074 80.12 5.95 -102.86
CA GLU A 1074 79.26 6.29 -104.00
C GLU A 1074 78.02 7.10 -103.59
N THR A 1075 77.34 6.70 -102.52
CA THR A 1075 76.18 7.43 -101.99
C THR A 1075 76.58 8.84 -101.53
N VAL A 1076 77.69 8.97 -100.80
CA VAL A 1076 78.19 10.28 -100.35
C VAL A 1076 78.52 11.17 -101.55
N ALA A 1077 79.08 10.62 -102.62
CA ALA A 1077 79.36 11.37 -103.85
C ALA A 1077 78.09 11.78 -104.62
N SER A 1078 77.02 10.98 -104.56
CA SER A 1078 75.76 11.24 -105.26
C SER A 1078 74.81 12.19 -104.52
N MET A 1079 75.02 12.42 -103.22
CA MET A 1079 74.21 13.34 -102.42
C MET A 1079 74.29 14.77 -102.96
N THR A 1080 73.16 15.49 -102.89
CA THR A 1080 73.14 16.91 -103.24
C THR A 1080 73.93 17.74 -102.22
N THR A 1081 74.34 18.94 -102.61
CA THR A 1081 74.99 19.89 -101.69
C THR A 1081 74.11 20.23 -100.48
N ALA A 1082 72.78 20.27 -100.67
CA ALA A 1082 71.82 20.49 -99.58
C ALA A 1082 71.77 19.30 -98.60
N GLN A 1083 71.84 18.06 -99.10
CA GLN A 1083 71.88 16.86 -98.25
C GLN A 1083 73.21 16.76 -97.49
N ILE A 1084 74.36 17.00 -98.14
CA ILE A 1084 75.66 17.04 -97.45
C ILE A 1084 75.69 18.14 -96.38
N ALA A 1085 75.17 19.34 -96.68
CA ALA A 1085 75.07 20.42 -95.71
C ALA A 1085 74.08 20.13 -94.57
N ALA A 1086 73.10 19.24 -94.78
CA ALA A 1086 72.14 18.84 -93.76
C ALA A 1086 72.70 17.84 -92.74
N LEU A 1087 73.81 17.15 -93.05
CA LEU A 1087 74.46 16.23 -92.11
C LEU A 1087 74.80 16.95 -90.79
N SER A 1088 74.50 16.33 -89.66
CA SER A 1088 74.86 16.95 -88.38
C SER A 1088 76.38 17.15 -88.25
N THR A 1089 76.81 18.11 -87.42
CA THR A 1089 78.24 18.34 -87.13
C THR A 1089 78.93 17.03 -86.67
N ALA A 1090 78.24 16.22 -85.86
CA ALA A 1090 78.73 14.90 -85.45
C ALA A 1090 78.74 13.88 -86.59
N GLY A 1091 77.75 13.95 -87.49
CA GLY A 1091 77.69 13.12 -88.70
C GLY A 1091 78.86 13.37 -89.65
N ILE A 1092 79.19 14.64 -89.93
CA ILE A 1092 80.38 15.00 -90.72
C ILE A 1092 81.66 14.49 -90.05
N GLY A 1093 81.77 14.61 -88.72
CA GLY A 1093 82.88 14.02 -87.96
C GLY A 1093 82.91 12.49 -87.99
N GLY A 1094 81.76 11.83 -88.23
CA GLY A 1094 81.61 10.38 -88.33
C GLY A 1094 81.97 9.77 -89.69
N LEU A 1095 82.18 10.58 -90.74
CA LEU A 1095 82.59 10.09 -92.07
C LEU A 1095 83.95 9.36 -92.00
N ASN A 1096 84.10 8.21 -92.63
CA ASN A 1096 85.41 7.59 -92.78
C ASN A 1096 86.24 8.31 -93.86
N THR A 1097 87.55 8.06 -93.90
CA THR A 1097 88.45 8.73 -94.85
C THR A 1097 88.11 8.42 -96.31
N GLY A 1098 87.52 7.26 -96.61
CA GLY A 1098 87.06 6.91 -97.95
C GLY A 1098 85.83 7.73 -98.39
N GLN A 1099 84.89 7.96 -97.47
CA GLN A 1099 83.71 8.81 -97.70
C GLN A 1099 84.07 10.29 -97.84
N VAL A 1100 85.08 10.78 -97.11
CA VAL A 1100 85.53 12.17 -97.23
C VAL A 1100 86.30 12.40 -98.54
N ALA A 1101 87.06 11.41 -99.01
CA ALA A 1101 87.85 11.51 -100.24
C ALA A 1101 87.02 11.68 -101.52
N VAL A 1102 85.74 11.28 -101.48
CA VAL A 1102 84.81 11.35 -102.62
C VAL A 1102 83.91 12.58 -102.59
N LEU A 1103 84.04 13.46 -101.59
CA LEU A 1103 83.30 14.72 -101.56
C LEU A 1103 83.75 15.63 -102.71
N THR A 1104 82.79 16.10 -103.50
CA THR A 1104 83.04 17.08 -104.57
C THR A 1104 83.38 18.44 -103.97
N SER A 1105 84.04 19.31 -104.74
CA SER A 1105 84.32 20.69 -104.30
C SER A 1105 83.04 21.43 -103.90
N ASP A 1106 81.95 21.26 -104.66
CA ASP A 1106 80.66 21.88 -104.36
C ASP A 1106 80.04 21.36 -103.05
N GLN A 1107 80.21 20.07 -102.74
CA GLN A 1107 79.75 19.48 -101.48
C GLN A 1107 80.58 19.96 -100.28
N VAL A 1108 81.89 20.11 -100.45
CA VAL A 1108 82.79 20.64 -99.39
C VAL A 1108 82.52 22.13 -99.14
N ASP A 1109 82.21 22.90 -100.18
CA ASP A 1109 81.85 24.32 -100.07
C ASP A 1109 80.53 24.54 -99.35
N ALA A 1110 79.59 23.62 -99.52
CA ALA A 1110 78.30 23.66 -98.86
C ALA A 1110 78.38 23.40 -97.33
N LEU A 1111 79.51 22.89 -96.82
CA LEU A 1111 79.69 22.65 -95.39
C LEU A 1111 79.74 23.96 -94.59
N ILE A 1112 79.06 24.04 -93.46
CA ILE A 1112 79.19 25.21 -92.57
C ILE A 1112 80.46 25.14 -91.72
N SER A 1113 80.92 26.27 -91.20
CA SER A 1113 82.17 26.38 -90.42
C SER A 1113 82.26 25.45 -89.21
N THR A 1114 81.13 25.02 -88.63
CA THR A 1114 81.12 24.02 -87.54
C THR A 1114 81.33 22.60 -88.06
N GLN A 1115 80.75 22.24 -89.20
CA GLN A 1115 80.93 20.94 -89.86
C GLN A 1115 82.37 20.75 -90.34
N VAL A 1116 82.96 21.75 -91.00
CA VAL A 1116 84.37 21.71 -91.40
C VAL A 1116 85.28 21.55 -90.17
N GLY A 1117 84.95 22.22 -89.06
CA GLY A 1117 85.68 22.09 -87.79
C GLY A 1117 85.53 20.74 -87.08
N ALA A 1118 84.57 19.90 -87.50
CA ALA A 1118 84.35 18.56 -86.97
C ALA A 1118 85.21 17.49 -87.65
N LEU A 1119 85.78 17.79 -88.82
CA LEU A 1119 86.70 16.88 -89.50
C LEU A 1119 87.96 16.65 -88.65
N THR A 1120 88.35 15.39 -88.53
CA THR A 1120 89.61 14.96 -87.94
C THR A 1120 90.76 15.25 -88.90
N SER A 1121 91.99 15.30 -88.39
CA SER A 1121 93.19 15.49 -89.21
C SER A 1121 93.33 14.44 -90.31
N LYS A 1122 92.88 13.19 -90.07
CA LYS A 1122 92.84 12.13 -91.09
C LYS A 1122 91.79 12.37 -92.17
N GLN A 1123 90.61 12.88 -91.81
CA GLN A 1123 89.56 13.23 -92.77
C GLN A 1123 89.96 14.45 -93.60
N VAL A 1124 90.53 15.49 -92.98
CA VAL A 1124 91.04 16.67 -93.70
C VAL A 1124 92.14 16.27 -94.70
N ALA A 1125 93.05 15.37 -94.31
CA ALA A 1125 94.08 14.84 -95.21
C ALA A 1125 93.53 13.99 -96.37
N ALA A 1126 92.29 13.49 -96.25
CA ALA A 1126 91.63 12.74 -97.31
C ALA A 1126 90.93 13.64 -98.34
N LEU A 1127 90.76 14.94 -98.07
CA LEU A 1127 90.17 15.89 -99.02
C LEU A 1127 91.05 16.06 -100.27
N SER A 1128 90.40 16.21 -101.43
CA SER A 1128 91.12 16.55 -102.65
C SER A 1128 91.72 17.95 -102.56
N VAL A 1129 92.83 18.19 -103.26
CA VAL A 1129 93.46 19.53 -103.36
C VAL A 1129 92.45 20.58 -103.84
N ALA A 1130 91.54 20.20 -104.76
CA ALA A 1130 90.49 21.07 -105.26
C ALA A 1130 89.43 21.40 -104.19
N SER A 1131 89.03 20.42 -103.38
CA SER A 1131 88.07 20.63 -102.29
C SER A 1131 88.65 21.42 -101.11
N ILE A 1132 89.97 21.36 -100.89
CA ILE A 1132 90.65 22.22 -99.90
C ILE A 1132 90.71 23.67 -100.40
N ALA A 1133 90.95 23.86 -101.71
CA ALA A 1133 91.04 25.18 -102.31
C ALA A 1133 89.70 25.94 -102.37
N SER A 1134 88.58 25.22 -102.27
CA SER A 1134 87.23 25.76 -102.36
C SER A 1134 86.71 26.28 -101.00
N LEU A 1135 87.36 25.90 -99.89
CA LEU A 1135 87.08 26.42 -98.54
C LEU A 1135 87.23 27.95 -98.44
N SER A 1136 86.23 28.61 -97.86
CA SER A 1136 86.31 30.04 -97.50
C SER A 1136 87.40 30.30 -96.47
N ALA A 1137 87.91 31.53 -96.40
CA ALA A 1137 88.95 31.93 -95.45
C ALA A 1137 88.61 31.56 -93.98
N THR A 1138 87.33 31.59 -93.60
CA THR A 1138 86.85 31.22 -92.26
C THR A 1138 86.86 29.70 -92.03
N GLN A 1139 86.53 28.89 -93.05
CA GLN A 1139 86.61 27.43 -92.99
C GLN A 1139 88.07 26.95 -92.99
N THR A 1140 88.92 27.54 -93.84
CA THR A 1140 90.36 27.25 -93.93
C THR A 1140 91.10 27.51 -92.62
N SER A 1141 90.77 28.61 -91.92
CA SER A 1141 91.30 28.94 -90.59
C SER A 1141 90.99 27.85 -89.55
N ARG A 1142 89.78 27.29 -89.57
CA ARG A 1142 89.39 26.20 -88.65
C ARG A 1142 90.02 24.87 -89.02
N ALA A 1143 90.21 24.58 -90.30
CA ALA A 1143 90.93 23.39 -90.77
C ALA A 1143 92.42 23.43 -90.35
N GLN A 1144 93.09 24.59 -90.47
CA GLN A 1144 94.51 24.77 -90.12
C GLN A 1144 94.81 24.59 -88.61
N HIS A 1145 93.89 24.95 -87.70
CA HIS A 1145 94.06 24.75 -86.25
C HIS A 1145 94.13 23.29 -85.79
N ARG A 1146 93.92 22.32 -86.69
CA ARG A 1146 94.01 20.88 -86.40
C ARG A 1146 95.20 20.18 -87.09
N GLY A 1147 96.19 20.95 -87.56
CA GLY A 1147 97.46 20.44 -88.08
C GLY A 1147 97.45 20.17 -89.58
N VAL A 1148 97.14 21.20 -90.37
CA VAL A 1148 97.44 21.27 -91.82
C VAL A 1148 98.80 21.93 -92.02
#